data_AF-A0A8H7UP15-F1
#
_entry.id   AF-A0A8H7UP15-F1
#
_cell.length_a   1.000
_cell.length_b   1.000
_cell.length_c   1.000
_cell.angle_alpha   90.00
_cell.angle_beta   90.00
_cell.angle_gamma   90.00
#
_symmetry.space_group_name_H-M   'P 1'
#
loop_
_entity.id
_entity.type
_entity.pdbx_description
1 polymer ?
#
loop_
_entity_poly.entity_id
_entity_poly.type
_entity_poly.pdbx_seq_one_letter_code
_entity_poly.pdbx_strand_id
1 'polypeptide(L)'
;MGFKKVHDKLAPPSSAAARRSQDRPPAVEYQSASSSTDLQVRPSSPSESSNSYTLEEVKHLAPPKDQNYESGFASASSVEENSFSIATRRRRPVVEPMIAKLDPWRIEDDGEEILDMSAGERSIWIISAIWAAKRLYDTQAIVQNDTPTYLARSLVVFTCLSFLATLLSFRAKPKSASDISSSYSSDDADGDVNIEKVADSPSRKKRTHDARPFNGRSGSASSEKVTKLRDTRVGRSRLFGKSRACFRHVKILSGADDGALCGILLTPLLASAKYVSTASNFTDDKVTTNDCKFIILWSIDWRSAVTNCCLLVAYYHTVFELVLLFGIISTFHIHASYFMRPFRRLSLKYGVLVSTLIISSALTVVLVRFIPFTTILQTLPLGYVLMHIIIFQLNLYLCATALRRSFTFGEMCLIAQAGTFLVMNATTILMCKYMPNHLPRFISGNGKLSPIKVLGHAVILGILFIGLITYPILWHSRSLAQRRYWKTLSTGNTRQSSLRRRKILTALSIYLITALTVIFLVSPLCTSLLGENAFLWTVKYVFMSPPRITLCLFWAIAIAITVVIWVLVLDVHDSPQSAHVGTQPATVKQLTSSLNKKRKLFHALAVVMFVPGLLYEPAFLQLAFSVALGAFIYLEYLRFFAVWPYGKSIHIFLTEFIDSRDLGPVILSHVYLLLGCAESVWLDGSSVLASLSGILTLGFGDAMASIVGKRFGRIRWFRSHKTIEGTLAFVLSVLFGSGLILYTMSPLSLKFDANVWGWYTLVVSMTGLMEAFSTQNDNLVVPLFMFALIELAY
;
A
#
# COMPACT_ATOMS: atom_id res chain seq x y z
N MET A 1 4.24 -9.72 64.61
CA MET A 1 4.46 -10.02 66.05
C MET A 1 5.91 -9.65 66.36
N GLY A 2 6.26 -8.87 67.39
CA GLY A 2 5.46 -8.02 68.28
C GLY A 2 6.28 -7.46 69.47
N PHE A 3 5.96 -6.23 69.94
CA PHE A 3 6.51 -5.55 71.15
C PHE A 3 8.03 -5.25 71.17
N LYS A 4 8.59 -4.31 71.97
CA LYS A 4 8.14 -3.15 72.81
C LYS A 4 9.37 -2.18 72.80
N LYS A 5 9.30 -0.84 72.55
CA LYS A 5 8.62 0.30 73.22
C LYS A 5 9.28 0.72 74.55
N VAL A 6 9.12 2.01 74.90
CA VAL A 6 9.51 2.72 76.15
C VAL A 6 11.00 3.09 76.15
N HIS A 7 11.46 4.33 76.37
CA HIS A 7 10.91 5.69 76.63
C HIS A 7 11.73 6.67 75.69
N ASP A 8 11.56 8.00 75.50
CA ASP A 8 10.63 9.11 75.86
C ASP A 8 10.95 10.30 74.87
N LYS A 9 10.50 11.58 74.89
CA LYS A 9 9.56 12.49 75.63
C LYS A 9 9.25 13.67 74.63
N LEU A 10 8.45 14.73 74.87
CA LEU A 10 7.58 15.14 75.98
C LEU A 10 6.19 15.60 75.44
N ALA A 11 5.96 16.90 75.17
CA ALA A 11 4.64 17.44 74.81
C ALA A 11 4.69 18.85 74.12
N PRO A 12 3.60 19.32 73.48
CA PRO A 12 3.51 20.59 72.72
C PRO A 12 2.80 21.72 73.53
N PRO A 13 2.37 22.84 72.91
CA PRO A 13 1.06 22.94 72.21
C PRO A 13 1.21 23.67 70.83
N SER A 14 0.20 24.16 70.08
CA SER A 14 -1.25 24.34 70.30
C SER A 14 -2.12 24.02 69.05
N SER A 15 -2.84 24.99 68.45
CA SER A 15 -3.98 24.76 67.54
C SER A 15 -4.26 25.87 66.51
N ALA A 16 -4.61 25.43 65.30
CA ALA A 16 -5.57 25.94 64.30
C ALA A 16 -6.31 27.30 64.41
N ALA A 17 -6.73 27.77 63.22
CA ALA A 17 -8.00 28.44 62.89
C ALA A 17 -8.09 29.99 62.65
N ALA A 18 -7.85 30.36 61.38
CA ALA A 18 -8.80 31.09 60.51
C ALA A 18 -9.03 32.63 60.60
N ARG A 19 -9.28 33.21 59.41
CA ARG A 19 -9.78 34.59 59.11
C ARG A 19 -8.76 35.73 59.33
N ARG A 20 -8.88 36.92 58.71
CA ARG A 20 -9.37 37.42 57.38
C ARG A 20 -8.99 38.93 57.33
N SER A 21 -8.97 39.56 56.14
CA SER A 21 -8.89 41.04 55.92
C SER A 21 -7.54 41.70 56.33
N GLN A 22 -7.12 42.91 55.88
CA GLN A 22 -7.56 43.78 54.76
C GLN A 22 -6.49 44.85 54.36
N ASP A 23 -6.80 45.61 53.29
CA ASP A 23 -6.37 47.00 52.97
C ASP A 23 -4.95 47.34 52.42
N ARG A 24 -4.81 48.59 51.95
CA ARG A 24 -3.75 49.25 51.13
C ARG A 24 -3.28 50.57 51.84
N PRO A 25 -2.55 51.56 51.26
CA PRO A 25 -1.64 51.60 50.10
C PRO A 25 -0.14 52.00 50.41
N PRO A 26 0.36 53.27 50.39
CA PRO A 26 0.67 54.13 49.23
C PRO A 26 2.11 54.74 49.08
N ALA A 27 2.57 54.83 47.82
CA ALA A 27 3.32 55.95 47.19
C ALA A 27 4.78 56.34 47.59
N VAL A 28 5.39 57.18 46.71
CA VAL A 28 6.70 57.90 46.75
C VAL A 28 7.95 56.98 46.61
N GLU A 29 8.74 56.94 45.51
CA GLU A 29 9.37 57.94 44.60
C GLU A 29 10.67 58.57 45.15
N TYR A 30 11.78 58.61 44.38
CA TYR A 30 12.88 59.62 44.48
C TYR A 30 13.96 59.46 43.37
N GLN A 31 14.13 60.50 42.51
CA GLN A 31 15.36 61.08 41.84
C GLN A 31 16.45 60.17 41.18
N SER A 32 17.36 60.61 40.29
CA SER A 32 17.85 61.93 39.79
C SER A 32 18.29 61.80 38.29
N ALA A 33 18.07 62.79 37.40
CA ALA A 33 18.96 63.92 36.97
C ALA A 33 20.25 63.51 36.19
N SER A 34 20.81 64.23 35.20
CA SER A 34 20.44 65.44 34.39
C SER A 34 21.59 65.77 33.39
N SER A 35 21.50 66.57 32.31
CA SER A 35 20.52 66.73 31.20
C SER A 35 20.90 67.98 30.34
N SER A 36 21.11 67.90 29.02
CA SER A 36 21.52 69.06 28.19
C SER A 36 21.08 69.06 26.71
N THR A 37 20.37 70.14 26.30
CA THR A 37 20.38 70.86 24.99
C THR A 37 20.26 70.07 23.65
N ASP A 38 19.16 70.13 22.87
CA ASP A 38 18.67 71.25 21.97
C ASP A 38 19.26 71.20 20.54
N LEU A 39 18.69 71.67 19.41
CA LEU A 39 17.50 72.47 18.98
C LEU A 39 17.02 71.89 17.59
N GLN A 40 15.89 72.20 16.90
CA GLN A 40 14.53 72.72 17.17
C GLN A 40 13.74 72.80 15.79
N VAL A 41 12.73 73.67 15.63
CA VAL A 41 12.01 74.06 14.38
C VAL A 41 10.91 73.08 13.85
N ARG A 42 9.95 73.65 13.10
CA ARG A 42 8.55 73.21 12.77
C ARG A 42 8.19 73.78 11.36
N PRO A 43 6.93 73.73 10.84
CA PRO A 43 5.82 72.76 10.92
C PRO A 43 5.14 72.47 9.54
N SER A 44 4.17 71.54 9.47
CA SER A 44 2.88 71.73 8.72
C SER A 44 1.89 70.55 8.88
N SER A 45 0.63 70.86 9.22
CA SER A 45 -0.59 70.02 9.05
C SER A 45 -1.49 70.69 7.96
N PRO A 46 -2.80 70.38 7.68
CA PRO A 46 -3.87 69.61 8.36
C PRO A 46 -4.26 68.32 7.55
N SER A 47 -5.39 67.60 7.67
CA SER A 47 -6.72 67.76 8.31
C SER A 47 -7.25 66.38 8.81
N GLU A 48 -7.98 66.25 9.94
CA GLU A 48 -9.45 66.42 10.15
C GLU A 48 -10.35 65.57 9.20
N SER A 49 -11.50 65.01 9.61
CA SER A 49 -12.40 65.41 10.73
C SER A 49 -13.23 64.27 11.39
N SER A 50 -13.86 64.59 12.54
CA SER A 50 -15.18 64.11 13.07
C SER A 50 -15.45 62.58 13.27
N ASN A 51 -15.73 62.05 14.47
CA ASN A 51 -16.89 62.26 15.40
C ASN A 51 -18.20 61.55 14.95
N SER A 52 -19.06 60.96 15.82
CA SER A 52 -19.00 60.64 17.28
C SER A 52 -20.24 59.80 17.74
N TYR A 53 -20.31 59.48 19.04
CA TYR A 53 -21.46 58.94 19.84
C TYR A 53 -21.61 57.39 19.89
N THR A 54 -21.28 56.68 20.99
CA THR A 54 -21.84 56.57 22.39
C THR A 54 -23.10 55.69 22.51
N LEU A 55 -23.28 54.86 23.56
CA LEU A 55 -22.46 54.61 24.76
C LEU A 55 -21.62 53.30 24.61
N GLU A 56 -21.51 52.25 25.46
CA GLU A 56 -22.03 51.90 26.82
C GLU A 56 -21.16 50.81 27.51
N GLU A 57 -21.61 50.26 28.65
CA GLU A 57 -20.89 49.30 29.52
C GLU A 57 -21.22 47.81 29.19
N VAL A 58 -20.54 46.73 29.66
CA VAL A 58 -19.72 46.49 30.86
C VAL A 58 -18.50 45.57 30.56
N LYS A 59 -17.45 45.69 31.40
CA LYS A 59 -16.18 44.92 31.43
C LYS A 59 -16.41 43.38 31.56
N HIS A 60 -15.50 42.45 31.20
CA HIS A 60 -14.07 42.35 31.53
C HIS A 60 -13.23 41.47 30.57
N LEU A 61 -11.90 41.49 30.78
CA LEU A 61 -10.80 40.96 29.96
C LEU A 61 -10.83 39.46 29.62
N ALA A 62 -10.25 39.11 28.46
CA ALA A 62 -9.62 37.81 28.18
C ALA A 62 -8.41 37.98 27.23
N PRO A 63 -7.33 37.17 27.37
CA PRO A 63 -6.12 37.22 26.52
C PRO A 63 -6.33 36.62 25.10
N PRO A 64 -5.37 36.75 24.15
CA PRO A 64 -5.65 36.57 22.71
C PRO A 64 -6.01 35.14 22.28
N LYS A 65 -6.70 35.05 21.13
CA LYS A 65 -7.28 33.80 20.59
C LYS A 65 -6.34 33.10 19.59
N ASP A 66 -5.69 32.02 20.02
CA ASP A 66 -5.12 31.03 19.10
C ASP A 66 -6.24 30.24 18.39
N GLN A 67 -6.68 30.69 17.20
CA GLN A 67 -7.71 30.01 16.42
C GLN A 67 -7.17 28.84 15.57
N ASN A 68 -6.67 27.80 16.23
CA ASN A 68 -6.27 26.54 15.60
C ASN A 68 -7.41 25.49 15.68
N TYR A 69 -8.34 25.50 14.73
CA TYR A 69 -9.51 24.59 14.74
C TYR A 69 -9.14 23.11 14.46
N GLU A 70 -9.36 22.21 15.43
CA GLU A 70 -9.15 20.75 15.30
C GLU A 70 -10.31 20.03 14.56
N SER A 71 -10.58 20.39 13.30
CA SER A 71 -11.68 19.81 12.50
C SER A 71 -11.29 18.58 11.66
N GLY A 72 -10.06 18.51 11.15
CA GLY A 72 -9.67 17.65 10.02
C GLY A 72 -9.75 16.12 10.19
N PHE A 73 -9.90 15.58 11.41
CA PHE A 73 -9.85 14.12 11.65
C PHE A 73 -11.21 13.39 11.59
N ALA A 74 -12.31 14.10 11.31
CA ALA A 74 -13.68 13.62 11.56
C ALA A 74 -14.41 13.00 10.35
N SER A 75 -14.03 13.29 9.10
CA SER A 75 -14.82 12.93 7.90
C SER A 75 -13.98 12.16 6.88
N ALA A 76 -14.10 10.83 6.89
CA ALA A 76 -13.65 9.94 5.81
C ALA A 76 -14.23 8.51 5.93
N SER A 77 -14.38 8.00 7.16
CA SER A 77 -14.60 6.56 7.41
C SER A 77 -15.69 6.25 8.45
N SER A 78 -16.73 7.09 8.59
CA SER A 78 -17.77 6.96 9.63
C SER A 78 -19.20 6.85 9.07
N VAL A 79 -19.34 6.35 7.84
CA VAL A 79 -20.60 5.85 7.29
C VAL A 79 -20.52 4.32 7.31
N GLU A 80 -21.65 3.65 7.53
CA GLU A 80 -21.79 2.18 7.68
C GLU A 80 -21.35 1.53 9.02
N GLU A 81 -21.47 2.20 10.18
CA GLU A 81 -21.59 1.45 11.46
C GLU A 81 -22.31 2.23 12.59
N ASN A 82 -23.66 2.24 12.54
CA ASN A 82 -24.57 2.13 13.70
C ASN A 82 -26.04 2.22 13.25
N SER A 83 -26.82 1.17 13.53
CA SER A 83 -28.29 1.14 13.44
C SER A 83 -28.86 0.58 14.74
N PHE A 84 -30.07 1.00 15.10
CA PHE A 84 -30.76 0.73 16.37
C PHE A 84 -30.17 1.39 17.64
N SER A 85 -30.80 2.49 18.07
CA SER A 85 -31.74 2.40 19.21
C SER A 85 -32.57 3.67 19.38
N ILE A 86 -33.86 3.46 19.68
CA ILE A 86 -34.84 4.37 20.31
C ILE A 86 -35.09 5.74 19.64
N ALA A 87 -36.36 5.97 19.27
CA ALA A 87 -36.88 7.26 18.84
C ALA A 87 -37.65 7.97 19.97
N THR A 88 -37.62 9.30 19.98
CA THR A 88 -38.68 10.11 20.60
C THR A 88 -38.73 11.50 19.97
N ARG A 89 -39.94 12.07 19.82
CA ARG A 89 -40.17 13.35 19.12
C ARG A 89 -39.69 14.57 19.94
N ARG A 90 -39.25 15.61 19.23
CA ARG A 90 -39.80 16.98 19.37
C ARG A 90 -39.63 17.75 18.05
N ARG A 91 -40.72 18.27 17.47
CA ARG A 91 -40.71 19.19 16.32
C ARG A 91 -40.59 20.63 16.84
N ARG A 92 -39.77 21.47 16.20
CA ARG A 92 -39.89 22.94 16.15
C ARG A 92 -39.41 23.45 14.78
N PRO A 93 -39.86 24.62 14.30
CA PRO A 93 -39.80 24.95 12.88
C PRO A 93 -38.50 25.61 12.41
N VAL A 94 -38.26 25.43 11.11
CA VAL A 94 -37.50 26.23 10.14
C VAL A 94 -36.86 27.54 10.65
N VAL A 95 -35.53 27.57 10.61
CA VAL A 95 -34.80 28.55 9.78
C VAL A 95 -33.85 27.73 8.92
N GLU A 96 -34.06 27.76 7.61
CA GLU A 96 -33.32 26.92 6.65
C GLU A 96 -32.31 27.79 5.88
N PRO A 97 -31.01 27.77 6.23
CA PRO A 97 -30.00 28.39 5.39
C PRO A 97 -29.93 27.62 4.07
N MET A 98 -29.87 28.34 2.93
CA MET A 98 -29.71 27.74 1.60
C MET A 98 -28.32 27.12 1.42
N ILE A 99 -28.11 25.95 2.04
CA ILE A 99 -27.05 25.02 1.66
C ILE A 99 -27.59 24.26 0.45
N ALA A 100 -27.20 24.69 -0.75
CA ALA A 100 -27.52 23.99 -1.98
C ALA A 100 -27.09 22.52 -1.87
N LYS A 101 -28.00 21.59 -2.18
CA LYS A 101 -27.72 20.15 -2.24
C LYS A 101 -26.91 19.79 -3.49
N LEU A 102 -25.70 20.30 -3.56
CA LEU A 102 -24.66 19.78 -4.44
C LEU A 102 -24.14 18.48 -3.83
N ASP A 103 -24.76 17.35 -4.18
CA ASP A 103 -24.15 16.03 -4.00
C ASP A 103 -22.83 16.01 -4.80
N PRO A 104 -21.63 15.93 -4.19
CA PRO A 104 -20.35 15.99 -4.91
C PRO A 104 -20.07 14.78 -5.80
N TRP A 105 -21.05 13.90 -5.95
CA TRP A 105 -20.97 12.59 -6.59
C TRP A 105 -22.07 12.36 -7.63
N ARG A 106 -22.96 13.35 -7.88
CA ARG A 106 -23.66 13.42 -9.17
C ARG A 106 -22.68 13.97 -10.20
N ILE A 107 -21.74 13.11 -10.59
CA ILE A 107 -21.09 13.21 -11.88
C ILE A 107 -22.22 13.05 -12.91
N GLU A 108 -22.42 14.05 -13.75
CA GLU A 108 -23.26 13.91 -14.93
C GLU A 108 -22.56 12.89 -15.85
N ASP A 109 -23.31 11.91 -16.39
CA ASP A 109 -22.75 10.88 -17.28
C ASP A 109 -22.49 11.50 -18.68
N ASP A 110 -21.56 12.47 -18.73
CA ASP A 110 -20.86 12.85 -19.94
C ASP A 110 -20.20 11.61 -20.53
N GLY A 111 -20.66 11.22 -21.72
CA GLY A 111 -20.39 9.91 -22.33
C GLY A 111 -18.96 9.72 -22.86
N GLU A 112 -17.93 9.87 -22.03
CA GLU A 112 -16.64 9.22 -22.32
C GLU A 112 -16.86 7.70 -22.29
N GLU A 113 -16.92 7.08 -23.47
CA GLU A 113 -16.87 5.63 -23.62
C GLU A 113 -15.59 5.10 -22.94
N ILE A 114 -15.74 4.36 -21.84
CA ILE A 114 -14.58 3.80 -21.13
C ILE A 114 -14.09 2.56 -21.88
N LEU A 115 -13.11 2.80 -22.76
CA LEU A 115 -12.61 1.84 -23.73
C LEU A 115 -11.85 0.67 -23.08
N ASP A 116 -12.06 -0.54 -23.61
CA ASP A 116 -11.46 -1.78 -23.10
C ASP A 116 -9.97 -1.91 -23.46
N MET A 117 -9.10 -1.53 -22.52
CA MET A 117 -7.63 -1.64 -22.59
C MET A 117 -7.10 -3.08 -22.65
N SER A 118 -7.92 -4.09 -22.32
CA SER A 118 -7.41 -5.43 -21.93
C SER A 118 -6.77 -6.27 -23.04
N ALA A 119 -6.82 -5.83 -24.30
CA ALA A 119 -6.14 -6.51 -25.40
C ALA A 119 -4.63 -6.21 -25.46
N GLY A 120 -4.22 -4.95 -25.23
CA GLY A 120 -2.81 -4.53 -25.34
C GLY A 120 -1.93 -5.16 -24.26
N GLU A 121 -2.32 -5.00 -22.99
CA GLU A 121 -1.64 -5.59 -21.83
C GLU A 121 -1.53 -7.12 -21.96
N ARG A 122 -2.62 -7.80 -22.39
CA ARG A 122 -2.61 -9.26 -22.65
C ARG A 122 -1.57 -9.68 -23.69
N SER A 123 -1.47 -8.96 -24.80
CA SER A 123 -0.49 -9.27 -25.85
C SER A 123 0.96 -9.14 -25.34
N ILE A 124 1.25 -8.12 -24.53
CA ILE A 124 2.58 -7.93 -23.92
C ILE A 124 2.93 -9.10 -22.98
N TRP A 125 1.99 -9.53 -22.13
CA TRP A 125 2.19 -10.70 -21.25
C TRP A 125 2.44 -11.99 -22.05
N ILE A 126 1.74 -12.21 -23.17
CA ILE A 126 1.97 -13.36 -24.06
C ILE A 126 3.36 -13.31 -24.70
N ILE A 127 3.75 -12.18 -25.29
CA ILE A 127 5.06 -12.00 -25.94
C ILE A 127 6.19 -12.20 -24.92
N SER A 128 6.05 -11.65 -23.71
CA SER A 128 7.04 -11.77 -22.64
C SER A 128 7.17 -13.21 -22.13
N ALA A 129 6.06 -13.93 -21.98
CA ALA A 129 6.07 -15.34 -21.59
C ALA A 129 6.69 -16.24 -22.67
N ILE A 130 6.45 -15.97 -23.96
CA ILE A 130 7.08 -16.68 -25.09
C ILE A 130 8.59 -16.40 -25.12
N TRP A 131 9.02 -15.15 -24.92
CA TRP A 131 10.44 -14.79 -24.86
C TRP A 131 11.14 -15.48 -23.68
N ALA A 132 10.56 -15.44 -22.49
CA ALA A 132 11.08 -16.15 -21.32
C ALA A 132 11.15 -17.67 -21.51
N ALA A 133 10.11 -18.28 -22.08
CA ALA A 133 10.10 -19.71 -22.38
C ALA A 133 11.14 -20.09 -23.46
N LYS A 134 11.37 -19.23 -24.46
CA LYS A 134 12.45 -19.42 -25.44
C LYS A 134 13.81 -19.36 -24.75
N ARG A 135 14.09 -18.33 -23.94
CA ARG A 135 15.40 -18.17 -23.29
C ARG A 135 15.67 -19.28 -22.26
N LEU A 136 14.65 -19.76 -21.56
CA LEU A 136 14.73 -21.01 -20.78
C LEU A 136 15.13 -22.20 -21.66
N TYR A 137 14.49 -22.39 -22.81
CA TYR A 137 14.86 -23.45 -23.76
C TYR A 137 16.30 -23.29 -24.29
N ASP A 138 16.72 -22.08 -24.65
CA ASP A 138 18.08 -21.76 -25.11
C ASP A 138 19.13 -22.16 -24.03
N THR A 139 18.82 -22.01 -22.74
CA THR A 139 19.70 -22.48 -21.64
C THR A 139 19.79 -24.00 -21.47
N GLN A 140 18.98 -24.82 -22.18
CA GLN A 140 19.15 -26.29 -22.18
C GLN A 140 20.53 -26.70 -22.73
N ALA A 141 21.01 -26.01 -23.77
CA ALA A 141 22.33 -26.25 -24.37
C ALA A 141 23.48 -25.91 -23.41
N ILE A 142 23.26 -24.94 -22.52
CA ILE A 142 24.22 -24.47 -21.52
C ILE A 142 24.30 -25.44 -20.33
N VAL A 143 23.13 -25.82 -19.77
CA VAL A 143 23.05 -26.64 -18.55
C VAL A 143 23.20 -28.14 -18.85
N GLN A 144 23.15 -28.54 -20.13
CA GLN A 144 23.32 -29.92 -20.62
C GLN A 144 22.39 -30.94 -19.92
N ASN A 145 21.18 -30.50 -19.60
CA ASN A 145 20.17 -31.23 -18.85
C ASN A 145 18.78 -30.70 -19.23
N ASP A 146 17.76 -31.54 -19.21
CA ASP A 146 16.42 -31.19 -19.72
C ASP A 146 15.62 -30.24 -18.80
N THR A 147 16.12 -29.96 -17.59
CA THR A 147 15.48 -29.10 -16.58
C THR A 147 14.97 -27.76 -17.15
N PRO A 148 15.74 -26.94 -17.89
CA PRO A 148 15.24 -25.67 -18.42
C PRO A 148 14.08 -25.84 -19.40
N THR A 149 14.05 -26.95 -20.14
CA THR A 149 12.98 -27.30 -21.08
C THR A 149 11.71 -27.77 -20.37
N TYR A 150 11.81 -28.39 -19.19
CA TYR A 150 10.66 -28.58 -18.31
C TYR A 150 10.15 -27.24 -17.76
N LEU A 151 11.03 -26.33 -17.32
CA LEU A 151 10.63 -25.01 -16.81
C LEU A 151 9.94 -24.14 -17.89
N ALA A 152 10.44 -24.15 -19.12
CA ALA A 152 9.82 -23.49 -20.27
C ALA A 152 8.40 -24.02 -20.52
N ARG A 153 8.21 -25.35 -20.50
CA ARG A 153 6.90 -26.00 -20.66
C ARG A 153 5.95 -25.63 -19.51
N SER A 154 6.43 -25.66 -18.26
CA SER A 154 5.64 -25.25 -17.09
C SER A 154 5.21 -23.79 -17.17
N LEU A 155 6.08 -22.88 -17.60
CA LEU A 155 5.76 -21.45 -17.78
C LEU A 155 4.67 -21.24 -18.83
N VAL A 156 4.79 -21.90 -20.00
CA VAL A 156 3.80 -21.79 -21.09
C VAL A 156 2.45 -22.38 -20.68
N VAL A 157 2.42 -23.58 -20.09
CA VAL A 157 1.18 -24.22 -19.62
C VAL A 157 0.51 -23.37 -18.54
N PHE A 158 1.27 -22.89 -17.56
CA PHE A 158 0.77 -22.01 -16.50
C PHE A 158 0.23 -20.68 -17.05
N THR A 159 0.89 -20.09 -18.04
CA THR A 159 0.43 -18.86 -18.70
C THR A 159 -0.89 -19.12 -19.42
N CYS A 160 -0.98 -20.13 -20.28
CA CYS A 160 -2.20 -20.51 -21.00
C CYS A 160 -3.37 -20.79 -20.04
N LEU A 161 -3.13 -21.51 -18.93
CA LEU A 161 -4.13 -21.75 -17.89
C LEU A 161 -4.57 -20.44 -17.21
N SER A 162 -3.66 -19.51 -16.92
CA SER A 162 -3.97 -18.21 -16.29
C SER A 162 -4.78 -17.28 -17.20
N PHE A 163 -4.52 -17.33 -18.51
CA PHE A 163 -5.33 -16.64 -19.53
C PHE A 163 -6.73 -17.25 -19.65
N LEU A 164 -6.85 -18.58 -19.76
CA LEU A 164 -8.15 -19.27 -19.79
C LEU A 164 -8.95 -18.99 -18.51
N ALA A 165 -8.30 -19.09 -17.36
CA ALA A 165 -8.84 -18.82 -16.03
C ALA A 165 -9.48 -17.42 -15.91
N THR A 166 -8.75 -16.39 -16.33
CA THR A 166 -9.28 -15.02 -16.31
C THR A 166 -10.41 -14.85 -17.32
N LEU A 167 -10.23 -15.28 -18.58
CA LEU A 167 -11.28 -15.21 -19.61
C LEU A 167 -12.60 -15.83 -19.15
N LEU A 168 -12.60 -17.03 -18.57
CA LEU A 168 -13.80 -17.68 -18.02
C LEU A 168 -14.42 -16.88 -16.87
N SER A 169 -13.59 -16.35 -15.96
CA SER A 169 -14.02 -15.63 -14.76
C SER A 169 -14.69 -14.27 -15.06
N PHE A 170 -14.30 -13.63 -16.16
CA PHE A 170 -14.86 -12.33 -16.56
C PHE A 170 -15.97 -12.44 -17.62
N ARG A 171 -15.91 -13.40 -18.56
CA ARG A 171 -16.89 -13.54 -19.67
C ARG A 171 -18.30 -13.97 -19.24
N ALA A 172 -18.52 -14.31 -17.97
CA ALA A 172 -19.85 -14.54 -17.41
C ALA A 172 -20.72 -13.27 -17.51
N LYS A 173 -21.57 -13.22 -18.55
CA LYS A 173 -22.44 -12.08 -18.91
C LYS A 173 -23.18 -11.47 -17.70
N PRO A 174 -23.41 -10.16 -17.64
CA PRO A 174 -24.60 -9.67 -16.95
C PRO A 174 -25.84 -10.25 -17.64
N LYS A 175 -26.88 -10.63 -16.88
CA LYS A 175 -28.20 -10.81 -17.50
C LYS A 175 -28.61 -9.48 -18.12
N SER A 176 -29.10 -9.51 -19.35
CA SER A 176 -29.59 -8.34 -20.06
C SER A 176 -30.78 -7.72 -19.34
N ALA A 177 -30.94 -6.39 -19.43
CA ALA A 177 -32.06 -5.69 -18.83
C ALA A 177 -33.44 -6.16 -19.38
N SER A 178 -33.45 -6.80 -20.56
CA SER A 178 -34.62 -7.49 -21.14
C SER A 178 -35.22 -8.55 -20.22
N ASP A 179 -34.38 -9.28 -19.48
CA ASP A 179 -34.80 -10.33 -18.54
C ASP A 179 -35.52 -9.76 -17.29
N ILE A 180 -35.54 -8.42 -17.14
CA ILE A 180 -36.18 -7.71 -16.04
C ILE A 180 -37.54 -7.14 -16.47
N SER A 181 -37.69 -6.80 -17.76
CA SER A 181 -39.01 -6.45 -18.34
C SER A 181 -39.93 -7.66 -18.53
N SER A 182 -39.38 -8.84 -18.87
CA SER A 182 -40.17 -10.07 -19.07
C SER A 182 -40.64 -10.75 -17.78
N SER A 183 -40.54 -10.09 -16.63
CA SER A 183 -41.10 -10.52 -15.35
C SER A 183 -42.04 -9.46 -14.75
N TYR A 184 -42.62 -8.61 -15.60
CA TYR A 184 -43.56 -7.54 -15.26
C TYR A 184 -44.80 -7.51 -16.21
N SER A 185 -45.06 -8.61 -16.92
CA SER A 185 -46.16 -8.71 -17.92
C SER A 185 -46.83 -10.09 -17.93
N SER A 186 -47.15 -10.60 -16.75
CA SER A 186 -48.05 -11.74 -16.50
C SER A 186 -48.53 -11.66 -15.05
N ASP A 187 -49.80 -11.98 -14.81
CA ASP A 187 -50.51 -11.94 -13.51
C ASP A 187 -51.13 -10.57 -13.12
N ASP A 188 -51.91 -9.98 -14.04
CA ASP A 188 -53.07 -9.12 -13.73
C ASP A 188 -54.19 -9.48 -14.73
N ALA A 189 -55.41 -9.69 -14.22
CA ALA A 189 -56.55 -10.40 -14.85
C ALA A 189 -56.28 -11.91 -15.14
N ASP A 190 -57.14 -12.87 -14.80
CA ASP A 190 -58.55 -12.81 -14.38
C ASP A 190 -58.86 -13.60 -13.08
N GLY A 191 -60.06 -13.39 -12.53
CA GLY A 191 -60.53 -14.02 -11.30
C GLY A 191 -61.98 -13.66 -10.95
N ASP A 192 -62.92 -14.11 -11.80
CA ASP A 192 -64.36 -13.83 -11.80
C ASP A 192 -65.06 -13.55 -10.44
N VAL A 193 -65.94 -12.54 -10.45
CA VAL A 193 -67.12 -12.49 -9.57
C VAL A 193 -68.36 -12.67 -10.44
N ASN A 194 -68.82 -13.91 -10.55
CA ASN A 194 -70.09 -14.26 -11.18
C ASN A 194 -71.11 -14.68 -10.10
N ILE A 195 -72.02 -13.76 -9.76
CA ILE A 195 -73.28 -14.01 -9.04
C ILE A 195 -74.33 -13.15 -9.77
N GLU A 196 -74.93 -13.64 -10.85
CA GLU A 196 -76.07 -14.60 -10.89
C GLU A 196 -77.42 -13.87 -10.91
N LYS A 197 -78.32 -14.30 -11.80
CA LYS A 197 -79.68 -13.75 -11.93
C LYS A 197 -80.61 -14.48 -10.97
N VAL A 198 -81.57 -13.75 -10.39
CA VAL A 198 -83.02 -13.94 -10.63
C VAL A 198 -83.80 -12.81 -9.92
N ALA A 199 -85.08 -12.69 -10.26
CA ALA A 199 -86.07 -11.80 -9.65
C ALA A 199 -86.16 -12.00 -8.10
N ASP A 200 -86.80 -11.13 -7.30
CA ASP A 200 -87.99 -10.36 -7.63
C ASP A 200 -88.17 -9.13 -6.71
N SER A 201 -89.32 -8.46 -6.87
CA SER A 201 -90.23 -7.88 -5.86
C SER A 201 -89.77 -7.74 -4.39
N PRO A 202 -90.22 -6.70 -3.68
CA PRO A 202 -89.58 -6.22 -2.45
C PRO A 202 -89.73 -7.17 -1.23
N SER A 203 -88.79 -7.11 -0.26
CA SER A 203 -89.05 -6.38 1.00
C SER A 203 -88.05 -6.61 2.18
N ARG A 204 -87.81 -5.53 2.95
CA ARG A 204 -87.96 -5.45 4.44
C ARG A 204 -87.02 -6.21 5.42
N LYS A 205 -86.16 -5.40 6.08
CA LYS A 205 -85.80 -5.35 7.54
C LYS A 205 -84.68 -6.24 8.15
N LYS A 206 -83.72 -5.52 8.78
CA LYS A 206 -83.23 -5.62 10.20
C LYS A 206 -82.39 -6.83 10.68
N ARG A 207 -81.23 -6.46 11.30
CA ARG A 207 -80.70 -6.94 12.61
C ARG A 207 -80.21 -8.41 12.70
N THR A 208 -79.35 -8.87 13.64
CA THR A 208 -78.35 -8.25 14.58
C THR A 208 -77.44 -9.34 15.18
N HIS A 209 -76.29 -8.92 15.73
CA HIS A 209 -75.62 -9.45 16.95
C HIS A 209 -74.89 -10.82 16.95
N ASP A 210 -73.61 -10.71 17.34
CA ASP A 210 -72.92 -11.44 18.44
C ASP A 210 -72.21 -12.80 18.27
N ALA A 211 -71.33 -13.02 19.26
CA ALA A 211 -70.63 -14.23 19.71
C ALA A 211 -69.32 -14.68 19.00
N ARG A 212 -68.24 -14.68 19.80
CA ARG A 212 -67.07 -15.59 19.76
C ARG A 212 -67.47 -16.92 20.49
N PRO A 213 -66.64 -18.01 20.64
CA PRO A 213 -65.18 -18.08 20.47
C PRO A 213 -64.52 -19.45 20.08
N PHE A 214 -63.19 -19.48 20.16
CA PHE A 214 -62.29 -20.61 20.55
C PHE A 214 -61.92 -21.76 19.57
N ASN A 215 -60.59 -21.98 19.49
CA ASN A 215 -59.80 -23.19 19.13
C ASN A 215 -60.26 -24.19 18.04
N GLY A 216 -59.42 -24.29 17.00
CA GLY A 216 -59.24 -25.48 16.14
C GLY A 216 -57.81 -25.54 15.60
N ARG A 217 -57.21 -26.73 15.42
CA ARG A 217 -55.80 -26.89 15.02
C ARG A 217 -55.57 -26.92 13.50
N SER A 218 -54.34 -26.55 13.13
CA SER A 218 -53.59 -26.88 11.90
C SER A 218 -53.71 -25.91 10.72
N GLY A 219 -52.70 -25.91 9.83
CA GLY A 219 -52.66 -25.09 8.61
C GLY A 219 -51.50 -24.08 8.53
N SER A 220 -50.42 -24.51 7.89
CA SER A 220 -49.44 -23.71 7.11
C SER A 220 -49.50 -22.17 7.02
N ALA A 221 -48.35 -21.57 7.35
CA ALA A 221 -47.62 -20.59 6.51
C ALA A 221 -48.06 -19.10 6.41
N SER A 222 -47.15 -18.31 5.83
CA SER A 222 -47.28 -16.92 5.34
C SER A 222 -47.46 -15.78 6.37
N SER A 223 -46.35 -15.36 7.00
CA SER A 223 -46.15 -13.95 7.38
C SER A 223 -44.67 -13.53 7.29
N GLU A 224 -44.11 -13.53 6.09
CA GLU A 224 -42.78 -12.98 5.80
C GLU A 224 -42.69 -12.36 4.38
N LYS A 225 -43.46 -11.29 4.14
CA LYS A 225 -43.52 -10.56 2.85
C LYS A 225 -43.32 -9.03 2.98
N VAL A 226 -42.43 -8.58 3.88
CA VAL A 226 -42.00 -7.16 3.96
C VAL A 226 -40.47 -6.99 3.86
N THR A 227 -39.69 -8.06 4.08
CA THR A 227 -38.22 -8.05 4.22
C THR A 227 -37.47 -8.53 2.97
N LYS A 228 -37.91 -8.20 1.75
CA LYS A 228 -37.39 -8.82 0.51
C LYS A 228 -37.09 -7.90 -0.70
N LEU A 229 -36.85 -6.60 -0.49
CA LEU A 229 -36.48 -5.64 -1.55
C LEU A 229 -35.13 -4.92 -1.32
N ARG A 230 -34.09 -5.63 -0.84
CA ARG A 230 -32.76 -5.00 -0.63
C ARG A 230 -31.52 -5.83 -0.99
N ASP A 231 -31.65 -7.03 -1.57
CA ASP A 231 -30.52 -7.99 -1.65
C ASP A 231 -30.33 -8.69 -3.01
N THR A 232 -30.53 -7.96 -4.12
CA THR A 232 -30.27 -8.46 -5.49
C THR A 232 -28.95 -7.98 -6.11
N ARG A 233 -28.21 -7.08 -5.45
CA ARG A 233 -26.83 -6.68 -5.82
C ARG A 233 -25.77 -7.39 -4.98
N VAL A 234 -25.87 -8.72 -4.89
CA VAL A 234 -24.84 -9.59 -4.27
C VAL A 234 -23.58 -9.60 -5.13
N GLY A 235 -22.69 -8.63 -4.90
CA GLY A 235 -21.43 -8.50 -5.62
C GLY A 235 -20.59 -9.78 -5.55
N ARG A 236 -20.05 -10.21 -6.71
CA ARG A 236 -19.23 -11.44 -6.83
C ARG A 236 -18.12 -11.41 -5.77
N SER A 237 -18.03 -12.46 -4.95
CA SER A 237 -16.86 -12.67 -4.09
C SER A 237 -15.63 -13.03 -4.93
N ARG A 238 -14.42 -12.72 -4.44
CA ARG A 238 -13.16 -12.92 -5.19
C ARG A 238 -12.05 -13.63 -4.40
N LEU A 239 -12.02 -13.45 -3.08
CA LEU A 239 -11.00 -14.05 -2.21
C LEU A 239 -11.55 -14.11 -0.77
N PHE A 240 -11.32 -15.20 -0.03
CA PHE A 240 -11.81 -15.44 1.35
C PHE A 240 -13.27 -15.01 1.61
N GLY A 241 -14.17 -15.19 0.63
CA GLY A 241 -15.57 -14.77 0.72
C GLY A 241 -15.82 -13.25 0.71
N LYS A 242 -14.79 -12.41 0.52
CA LYS A 242 -14.92 -10.95 0.35
C LYS A 242 -15.49 -10.59 -1.03
N SER A 243 -16.40 -9.63 -1.07
CA SER A 243 -16.93 -9.01 -2.30
C SER A 243 -15.85 -8.23 -3.05
N ARG A 244 -16.00 -8.05 -4.38
CA ARG A 244 -15.15 -7.14 -5.18
C ARG A 244 -15.05 -5.72 -4.60
N ALA A 245 -16.11 -5.22 -3.93
CA ALA A 245 -16.11 -3.91 -3.25
C ALA A 245 -15.12 -3.77 -2.05
N CYS A 246 -14.40 -4.85 -1.72
CA CYS A 246 -13.31 -4.86 -0.74
C CYS A 246 -11.95 -4.49 -1.35
N PHE A 247 -11.85 -4.44 -2.68
CA PHE A 247 -10.67 -4.06 -3.45
C PHE A 247 -10.79 -2.61 -3.94
N ARG A 248 -9.68 -2.01 -4.40
CA ARG A 248 -9.69 -0.71 -5.07
C ARG A 248 -10.40 -0.86 -6.41
N HIS A 249 -11.56 -0.21 -6.56
CA HIS A 249 -12.29 -0.19 -7.82
C HIS A 249 -11.59 0.75 -8.81
N VAL A 250 -10.96 0.19 -9.84
CA VAL A 250 -10.69 0.93 -11.07
C VAL A 250 -12.04 1.10 -11.81
N LYS A 251 -12.29 2.28 -12.41
CA LYS A 251 -13.55 2.59 -13.14
C LYS A 251 -13.56 1.89 -14.51
N ILE A 252 -13.63 0.55 -14.51
CA ILE A 252 -13.62 -0.31 -15.71
C ILE A 252 -15.06 -0.70 -16.07
N LEU A 253 -15.36 -0.76 -17.38
CA LEU A 253 -16.59 -1.39 -17.89
C LEU A 253 -16.71 -2.87 -17.45
N SER A 254 -17.91 -3.45 -17.54
CA SER A 254 -18.27 -4.75 -16.95
C SER A 254 -17.69 -5.98 -17.68
N GLY A 255 -16.36 -6.10 -17.78
CA GLY A 255 -15.69 -7.25 -18.39
C GLY A 255 -14.16 -7.33 -18.32
N ALA A 256 -13.43 -6.25 -18.01
CA ALA A 256 -11.97 -6.30 -17.95
C ALA A 256 -11.42 -6.77 -16.58
N ASP A 257 -10.13 -7.08 -16.53
CA ASP A 257 -9.45 -7.66 -15.36
C ASP A 257 -8.87 -6.59 -14.43
N ASP A 258 -9.17 -6.69 -13.13
CA ASP A 258 -8.62 -5.87 -12.05
C ASP A 258 -7.13 -6.22 -11.73
N GLY A 259 -6.33 -6.51 -12.77
CA GLY A 259 -4.90 -6.82 -12.69
C GLY A 259 -4.52 -8.25 -12.35
N ALA A 260 -5.43 -9.23 -12.35
CA ALA A 260 -5.11 -10.59 -11.96
C ALA A 260 -4.00 -11.23 -12.83
N LEU A 261 -4.01 -11.04 -14.15
CA LEU A 261 -2.92 -11.51 -15.01
C LEU A 261 -1.55 -10.95 -14.58
N CYS A 262 -1.44 -9.64 -14.35
CA CYS A 262 -0.21 -9.02 -13.86
C CYS A 262 0.25 -9.63 -12.52
N GLY A 263 -0.66 -9.76 -11.54
CA GLY A 263 -0.34 -10.31 -10.22
C GLY A 263 -0.01 -11.80 -10.19
N ILE A 264 -0.30 -12.53 -11.28
CA ILE A 264 -0.10 -13.98 -11.42
C ILE A 264 1.11 -14.30 -12.32
N LEU A 265 1.44 -13.45 -13.30
CA LEU A 265 2.48 -13.71 -14.30
C LEU A 265 3.81 -12.97 -14.05
N LEU A 266 3.80 -11.78 -13.43
CA LEU A 266 5.01 -10.95 -13.27
C LEU A 266 6.08 -11.63 -12.40
N THR A 267 5.69 -12.31 -11.32
CA THR A 267 6.63 -12.98 -10.41
C THR A 267 7.27 -14.25 -11.03
N PRO A 268 6.54 -15.14 -11.73
CA PRO A 268 7.15 -16.18 -12.56
C PRO A 268 8.04 -15.66 -13.69
N LEU A 269 7.67 -14.56 -14.35
CA LEU A 269 8.50 -13.91 -15.38
C LEU A 269 9.82 -13.40 -14.77
N LEU A 270 9.76 -12.75 -13.60
CA LEU A 270 10.92 -12.27 -12.88
C LEU A 270 11.85 -13.41 -12.41
N ALA A 271 11.27 -14.51 -11.89
CA ALA A 271 12.05 -15.64 -11.41
C ALA A 271 12.69 -16.45 -12.56
N SER A 272 12.01 -16.59 -13.71
CA SER A 272 12.62 -17.19 -14.91
C SER A 272 13.72 -16.32 -15.49
N ALA A 273 13.55 -14.99 -15.48
CA ALA A 273 14.60 -14.05 -15.90
C ALA A 273 15.86 -14.17 -15.03
N LYS A 274 15.73 -14.13 -13.69
CA LYS A 274 16.87 -14.34 -12.78
C LYS A 274 17.52 -15.72 -12.94
N TYR A 275 16.74 -16.77 -13.23
CA TYR A 275 17.28 -18.10 -13.54
C TYR A 275 18.10 -18.08 -14.85
N VAL A 276 17.55 -17.48 -15.92
CA VAL A 276 18.23 -17.39 -17.24
C VAL A 276 19.54 -16.62 -17.15
N SER A 277 19.57 -15.43 -16.54
CA SER A 277 20.83 -14.65 -16.46
C SER A 277 21.87 -15.36 -15.59
N THR A 278 21.46 -15.95 -14.46
CA THR A 278 22.35 -16.74 -13.59
C THR A 278 22.90 -17.97 -14.32
N ALA A 279 22.07 -18.69 -15.08
CA ALA A 279 22.50 -19.85 -15.86
C ALA A 279 23.37 -19.49 -17.06
N SER A 280 23.17 -18.31 -17.67
CA SER A 280 23.97 -17.84 -18.81
C SER A 280 25.37 -17.41 -18.36
N ASN A 281 25.47 -16.72 -17.22
CA ASN A 281 26.74 -16.33 -16.58
C ASN A 281 27.62 -17.52 -16.14
N PHE A 282 27.12 -18.76 -16.22
CA PHE A 282 27.90 -19.98 -15.95
C PHE A 282 28.88 -20.33 -17.10
N THR A 283 28.70 -19.77 -18.30
CA THR A 283 29.45 -20.20 -19.50
C THR A 283 30.82 -19.54 -19.73
N ASP A 284 31.07 -18.36 -19.16
CA ASP A 284 32.34 -17.64 -19.37
C ASP A 284 33.52 -18.28 -18.61
N ASP A 285 33.25 -18.93 -17.47
CA ASP A 285 34.22 -19.79 -16.78
C ASP A 285 34.31 -21.15 -17.49
N LYS A 286 35.46 -21.44 -18.12
CA LYS A 286 35.71 -22.68 -18.89
C LYS A 286 35.72 -23.94 -18.01
N VAL A 287 34.55 -24.51 -17.77
CA VAL A 287 34.36 -25.67 -16.89
C VAL A 287 33.70 -26.83 -17.64
N THR A 288 34.38 -27.97 -17.69
CA THR A 288 33.83 -29.21 -18.27
C THR A 288 32.78 -29.84 -17.33
N THR A 289 31.61 -30.14 -17.87
CA THR A 289 30.33 -30.25 -17.16
C THR A 289 29.97 -31.61 -16.55
N ASN A 290 30.78 -32.66 -16.76
CA ASN A 290 30.38 -34.05 -16.48
C ASN A 290 30.01 -34.35 -15.01
N ASP A 291 30.54 -33.60 -14.03
CA ASP A 291 30.30 -33.86 -12.60
C ASP A 291 29.07 -33.14 -11.99
N CYS A 292 28.36 -32.31 -12.77
CA CYS A 292 27.34 -31.40 -12.23
C CYS A 292 26.22 -32.12 -11.44
N LYS A 293 25.83 -33.34 -11.84
CA LYS A 293 24.80 -34.14 -11.13
C LYS A 293 25.24 -34.56 -9.72
N PHE A 294 26.53 -34.76 -9.47
CA PHE A 294 27.05 -35.08 -8.15
C PHE A 294 27.28 -33.80 -7.33
N ILE A 295 27.73 -32.72 -7.99
CA ILE A 295 28.04 -31.44 -7.35
C ILE A 295 26.81 -30.80 -6.70
N ILE A 296 25.69 -30.73 -7.42
CA ILE A 296 24.46 -30.03 -7.00
C ILE A 296 23.86 -30.57 -5.69
N LEU A 297 24.09 -31.85 -5.36
CA LEU A 297 23.52 -32.49 -4.17
C LEU A 297 24.52 -32.67 -3.02
N TRP A 298 25.80 -32.98 -3.29
CA TRP A 298 26.72 -33.41 -2.23
C TRP A 298 28.16 -32.85 -2.27
N SER A 299 28.55 -32.00 -3.25
CA SER A 299 29.94 -31.50 -3.37
C SER A 299 30.54 -31.02 -2.03
N ILE A 300 31.65 -31.65 -1.63
CA ILE A 300 32.37 -31.34 -0.39
C ILE A 300 33.30 -30.14 -0.61
N ASP A 301 33.75 -29.89 -1.84
CA ASP A 301 34.65 -28.77 -2.15
C ASP A 301 33.89 -27.47 -2.48
N TRP A 302 33.84 -26.61 -1.47
CA TRP A 302 33.25 -25.28 -1.48
C TRP A 302 34.14 -24.21 -2.10
N ARG A 303 35.40 -24.52 -2.42
CA ARG A 303 36.40 -23.52 -2.87
C ARG A 303 36.32 -23.19 -4.36
N SER A 304 35.66 -24.02 -5.17
CA SER A 304 35.48 -23.74 -6.60
C SER A 304 34.37 -22.69 -6.82
N ALA A 305 34.56 -21.79 -7.79
CA ALA A 305 33.49 -20.90 -8.25
C ALA A 305 32.28 -21.70 -8.78
N VAL A 306 32.57 -22.81 -9.48
CA VAL A 306 31.61 -23.76 -10.07
C VAL A 306 30.54 -24.21 -9.08
N THR A 307 30.95 -24.74 -7.91
CA THR A 307 30.01 -25.19 -6.88
C THR A 307 29.04 -24.07 -6.49
N ASN A 308 29.53 -22.84 -6.35
CA ASN A 308 28.73 -21.69 -5.93
C ASN A 308 27.72 -21.27 -7.00
N CYS A 309 28.11 -21.26 -8.27
CA CYS A 309 27.22 -20.95 -9.39
C CYS A 309 26.13 -22.02 -9.55
N CYS A 310 26.46 -23.31 -9.46
CA CYS A 310 25.47 -24.40 -9.49
C CYS A 310 24.45 -24.31 -8.35
N LEU A 311 24.88 -23.95 -7.13
CA LEU A 311 23.99 -23.72 -5.99
C LEU A 311 23.07 -22.51 -6.21
N LEU A 312 23.56 -21.43 -6.82
CA LEU A 312 22.75 -20.23 -7.12
C LEU A 312 21.69 -20.49 -8.21
N VAL A 313 22.03 -21.26 -9.25
CA VAL A 313 21.05 -21.73 -10.26
C VAL A 313 19.96 -22.59 -9.61
N ALA A 314 20.32 -23.49 -8.69
CA ALA A 314 19.36 -24.30 -7.93
C ALA A 314 18.49 -23.47 -6.96
N TYR A 315 19.03 -22.39 -6.38
CA TYR A 315 18.25 -21.40 -5.62
C TYR A 315 17.19 -20.73 -6.50
N TYR A 316 17.56 -20.13 -7.65
CA TYR A 316 16.58 -19.45 -8.50
C TYR A 316 15.57 -20.42 -9.14
N HIS A 317 15.96 -21.66 -9.43
CA HIS A 317 15.03 -22.75 -9.79
C HIS A 317 13.98 -22.99 -8.70
N THR A 318 14.40 -23.03 -7.43
CA THR A 318 13.50 -23.19 -6.28
C THR A 318 12.55 -22.01 -6.13
N VAL A 319 13.05 -20.78 -6.31
CA VAL A 319 12.21 -19.58 -6.31
C VAL A 319 11.18 -19.62 -7.44
N PHE A 320 11.56 -20.07 -8.64
CA PHE A 320 10.68 -20.18 -9.80
C PHE A 320 9.54 -21.19 -9.59
N GLU A 321 9.84 -22.42 -9.15
CA GLU A 321 8.80 -23.42 -8.83
C GLU A 321 7.85 -22.90 -7.72
N LEU A 322 8.38 -22.17 -6.73
CA LEU A 322 7.59 -21.62 -5.62
C LEU A 322 6.66 -20.46 -6.04
N VAL A 323 7.11 -19.52 -6.90
CA VAL A 323 6.22 -18.44 -7.40
C VAL A 323 5.19 -18.95 -8.41
N LEU A 324 5.51 -19.98 -9.20
CA LEU A 324 4.50 -20.70 -9.98
C LEU A 324 3.42 -21.29 -9.07
N LEU A 325 3.80 -21.91 -7.95
CA LEU A 325 2.85 -22.46 -6.97
C LEU A 325 1.97 -21.36 -6.33
N PHE A 326 2.53 -20.20 -5.97
CA PHE A 326 1.74 -19.03 -5.52
C PHE A 326 0.76 -18.53 -6.59
N GLY A 327 1.19 -18.52 -7.87
CA GLY A 327 0.36 -18.19 -9.02
C GLY A 327 -0.78 -19.19 -9.25
N ILE A 328 -0.51 -20.49 -9.17
CA ILE A 328 -1.52 -21.56 -9.28
C ILE A 328 -2.56 -21.43 -8.18
N ILE A 329 -2.14 -21.18 -6.94
CA ILE A 329 -3.03 -20.95 -5.79
C ILE A 329 -3.87 -19.68 -5.96
N SER A 330 -3.30 -18.61 -6.53
CA SER A 330 -4.04 -17.38 -6.85
C SER A 330 -5.11 -17.63 -7.93
N THR A 331 -4.77 -18.37 -8.98
CA THR A 331 -5.70 -18.81 -10.03
C THR A 331 -6.81 -19.69 -9.46
N PHE A 332 -6.48 -20.62 -8.55
CA PHE A 332 -7.45 -21.45 -7.85
C PHE A 332 -8.42 -20.62 -6.98
N HIS A 333 -7.94 -19.60 -6.26
CA HIS A 333 -8.79 -18.70 -5.47
C HIS A 333 -9.83 -17.95 -6.30
N ILE A 334 -9.45 -17.51 -7.52
CA ILE A 334 -10.39 -16.90 -8.48
C ILE A 334 -11.48 -17.90 -8.86
N HIS A 335 -11.12 -19.16 -9.13
CA HIS A 335 -12.05 -20.21 -9.56
C HIS A 335 -12.95 -20.71 -8.42
N ALA A 336 -12.37 -20.99 -7.26
CA ALA A 336 -13.11 -21.34 -6.05
C ALA A 336 -14.15 -20.25 -5.70
N SER A 337 -13.82 -18.97 -5.91
CA SER A 337 -14.77 -17.87 -5.72
C SER A 337 -15.92 -17.82 -6.74
N TYR A 338 -15.76 -18.45 -7.91
CA TYR A 338 -16.86 -18.68 -8.86
C TYR A 338 -17.76 -19.84 -8.42
N PHE A 339 -17.19 -20.98 -8.03
CA PHE A 339 -17.94 -22.22 -7.72
C PHE A 339 -18.54 -22.27 -6.30
N MET A 340 -17.85 -21.77 -5.26
CA MET A 340 -18.23 -21.92 -3.84
C MET A 340 -19.42 -21.03 -3.39
N ARG A 341 -20.21 -20.50 -4.33
CA ARG A 341 -21.38 -19.65 -4.06
C ARG A 341 -22.44 -20.28 -3.14
N PRO A 342 -22.85 -21.57 -3.29
CA PRO A 342 -23.88 -22.15 -2.42
C PRO A 342 -23.35 -22.45 -1.01
N PHE A 343 -22.16 -23.07 -0.91
CA PHE A 343 -21.53 -23.44 0.36
C PHE A 343 -21.22 -22.24 1.27
N ARG A 344 -21.07 -21.03 0.70
CA ARG A 344 -20.80 -19.79 1.45
C ARG A 344 -21.85 -19.46 2.52
N ARG A 345 -23.10 -19.94 2.40
CA ARG A 345 -24.14 -19.74 3.45
C ARG A 345 -23.88 -20.52 4.74
N LEU A 346 -23.07 -21.58 4.70
CA LEU A 346 -22.84 -22.50 5.81
C LEU A 346 -21.56 -22.20 6.61
N SER A 347 -20.70 -21.30 6.13
CA SER A 347 -19.37 -21.07 6.70
C SER A 347 -19.32 -19.81 7.58
N LEU A 348 -18.99 -20.00 8.87
CA LEU A 348 -18.68 -18.89 9.79
C LEU A 348 -17.46 -18.10 9.30
N LYS A 349 -17.39 -16.81 9.68
CA LYS A 349 -16.39 -15.83 9.17
C LYS A 349 -14.92 -16.30 9.23
N TYR A 350 -14.56 -17.17 10.16
CA TYR A 350 -13.22 -17.74 10.31
C TYR A 350 -13.02 -19.07 9.56
N GLY A 351 -14.09 -19.85 9.33
CA GLY A 351 -14.02 -21.15 8.64
C GLY A 351 -13.58 -21.03 7.19
N VAL A 352 -13.79 -19.88 6.54
CA VAL A 352 -13.35 -19.62 5.16
C VAL A 352 -11.81 -19.49 5.07
N LEU A 353 -11.14 -18.92 6.08
CA LEU A 353 -9.67 -18.86 6.10
C LEU A 353 -9.08 -20.24 6.39
N VAL A 354 -9.60 -20.94 7.40
CA VAL A 354 -9.11 -22.28 7.77
C VAL A 354 -9.29 -23.28 6.63
N SER A 355 -10.45 -23.28 5.95
CA SER A 355 -10.67 -24.16 4.80
C SER A 355 -9.77 -23.82 3.60
N THR A 356 -9.51 -22.54 3.31
CA THR A 356 -8.59 -22.17 2.21
C THR A 356 -7.12 -22.48 2.54
N LEU A 357 -6.69 -22.37 3.80
CA LEU A 357 -5.39 -22.85 4.26
C LEU A 357 -5.27 -24.37 4.09
N ILE A 358 -6.27 -25.15 4.54
CA ILE A 358 -6.27 -26.62 4.40
C ILE A 358 -6.27 -27.03 2.92
N ILE A 359 -7.15 -26.46 2.10
CA ILE A 359 -7.26 -26.79 0.67
C ILE A 359 -5.98 -26.46 -0.09
N SER A 360 -5.37 -25.28 0.14
CA SER A 360 -4.12 -24.92 -0.54
C SER A 360 -2.89 -25.67 -0.02
N SER A 361 -2.90 -26.10 1.25
CA SER A 361 -1.88 -27.02 1.79
C SER A 361 -2.01 -28.41 1.17
N ALA A 362 -3.22 -28.97 1.11
CA ALA A 362 -3.48 -30.25 0.45
C ALA A 362 -3.14 -30.21 -1.05
N LEU A 363 -3.54 -29.14 -1.75
CA LEU A 363 -3.14 -28.88 -3.13
C LEU A 363 -1.61 -28.82 -3.27
N THR A 364 -0.91 -28.13 -2.37
CA THR A 364 0.57 -28.09 -2.35
C THR A 364 1.17 -29.48 -2.19
N VAL A 365 0.68 -30.30 -1.25
CA VAL A 365 1.14 -31.69 -1.09
C VAL A 365 0.94 -32.47 -2.39
N VAL A 366 -0.22 -32.33 -3.05
CA VAL A 366 -0.52 -33.05 -4.31
C VAL A 366 0.39 -32.58 -5.45
N LEU A 367 0.52 -31.26 -5.65
CA LEU A 367 1.38 -30.67 -6.69
C LEU A 367 2.85 -31.06 -6.50
N VAL A 368 3.36 -30.97 -5.26
CA VAL A 368 4.77 -31.27 -4.96
C VAL A 368 5.06 -32.77 -4.96
N ARG A 369 4.13 -33.65 -4.55
CA ARG A 369 4.41 -35.10 -4.46
C ARG A 369 4.06 -35.91 -5.69
N PHE A 370 3.13 -35.46 -6.54
CA PHE A 370 2.63 -36.27 -7.67
C PHE A 370 2.78 -35.61 -9.04
N ILE A 371 3.17 -34.32 -9.15
CA ILE A 371 3.34 -33.66 -10.45
C ILE A 371 4.83 -33.40 -10.73
N PRO A 372 5.38 -33.88 -11.87
CA PRO A 372 6.81 -33.79 -12.19
C PRO A 372 7.30 -32.36 -12.54
N PHE A 373 6.47 -31.33 -12.38
CA PHE A 373 6.83 -29.91 -12.54
C PHE A 373 7.32 -29.25 -11.24
N THR A 374 7.70 -30.05 -10.24
CA THR A 374 8.12 -29.61 -8.89
C THR A 374 9.44 -30.29 -8.46
N THR A 375 10.34 -30.45 -9.43
CA THR A 375 11.55 -31.27 -9.35
C THR A 375 12.50 -30.85 -8.22
N ILE A 376 12.67 -29.55 -7.97
CA ILE A 376 13.56 -29.08 -6.89
C ILE A 376 12.79 -28.93 -5.58
N LEU A 377 11.52 -28.52 -5.61
CA LEU A 377 10.64 -28.51 -4.42
C LEU A 377 10.48 -29.90 -3.79
N GLN A 378 10.52 -30.99 -4.58
CA GLN A 378 10.51 -32.38 -4.10
C GLN A 378 11.70 -32.73 -3.20
N THR A 379 12.85 -32.08 -3.39
CA THR A 379 14.06 -32.28 -2.57
C THR A 379 13.99 -31.57 -1.21
N LEU A 380 13.02 -30.66 -1.02
CA LEU A 380 12.91 -29.86 0.19
C LEU A 380 12.11 -30.57 1.29
N PRO A 381 12.36 -30.26 2.57
CA PRO A 381 11.47 -30.65 3.66
C PRO A 381 10.06 -30.12 3.38
N LEU A 382 9.06 -30.99 3.34
CA LEU A 382 7.67 -30.60 3.03
C LEU A 382 7.14 -29.52 4.00
N GLY A 383 7.58 -29.54 5.26
CA GLY A 383 7.26 -28.49 6.24
C GLY A 383 7.79 -27.10 5.88
N TYR A 384 8.94 -27.00 5.20
CA TYR A 384 9.47 -25.73 4.69
C TYR A 384 8.53 -25.17 3.60
N VAL A 385 8.20 -25.98 2.59
CA VAL A 385 7.30 -25.55 1.49
C VAL A 385 5.92 -25.16 2.03
N LEU A 386 5.34 -25.97 2.94
CA LEU A 386 4.04 -25.66 3.55
C LEU A 386 4.08 -24.39 4.41
N MET A 387 5.18 -24.11 5.11
CA MET A 387 5.35 -22.87 5.88
C MET A 387 5.19 -21.63 4.99
N HIS A 388 5.88 -21.58 3.84
CA HIS A 388 5.80 -20.43 2.93
C HIS A 388 4.44 -20.30 2.24
N ILE A 389 3.75 -21.41 1.98
CA ILE A 389 2.36 -21.39 1.48
C ILE A 389 1.38 -20.85 2.53
N ILE A 390 1.55 -21.23 3.80
CA ILE A 390 0.75 -20.66 4.91
C ILE A 390 1.03 -19.17 5.04
N ILE A 391 2.29 -18.73 4.98
CA ILE A 391 2.66 -17.30 5.01
C ILE A 391 2.03 -16.54 3.83
N PHE A 392 2.06 -17.10 2.62
CA PHE A 392 1.42 -16.50 1.45
C PHE A 392 -0.09 -16.30 1.64
N GLN A 393 -0.79 -17.31 2.15
CA GLN A 393 -2.22 -17.21 2.46
C GLN A 393 -2.53 -16.19 3.55
N LEU A 394 -1.69 -16.09 4.59
CA LEU A 394 -1.82 -15.09 5.64
C LEU A 394 -1.57 -13.66 5.12
N ASN A 395 -0.58 -13.47 4.25
CA ASN A 395 -0.30 -12.18 3.59
C ASN A 395 -1.47 -11.75 2.68
N LEU A 396 -1.99 -12.66 1.86
CA LEU A 396 -3.21 -12.44 1.07
C LEU A 396 -4.41 -12.08 1.98
N TYR A 397 -4.60 -12.80 3.09
CA TYR A 397 -5.71 -12.56 4.02
C TYR A 397 -5.58 -11.20 4.71
N LEU A 398 -4.40 -10.83 5.19
CA LEU A 398 -4.12 -9.54 5.82
C LEU A 398 -4.45 -8.38 4.88
N CYS A 399 -3.95 -8.43 3.64
CA CYS A 399 -4.23 -7.42 2.63
C CYS A 399 -5.74 -7.33 2.31
N ALA A 400 -6.40 -8.47 2.11
CA ALA A 400 -7.84 -8.54 1.80
C ALA A 400 -8.77 -8.21 2.98
N THR A 401 -8.29 -8.11 4.22
CA THR A 401 -9.14 -7.94 5.42
C THR A 401 -8.88 -6.65 6.18
N ALA A 402 -7.63 -6.25 6.35
CA ALA A 402 -7.21 -5.02 7.02
C ALA A 402 -7.06 -3.86 6.01
N LEU A 403 -6.39 -4.11 4.88
CA LEU A 403 -6.00 -3.08 3.91
C LEU A 403 -7.03 -2.90 2.76
N ARG A 404 -8.32 -2.98 3.11
CA ARG A 404 -9.45 -2.92 2.15
C ARG A 404 -9.41 -1.64 1.32
N ARG A 405 -9.72 -1.75 0.03
CA ARG A 405 -9.71 -0.64 -0.97
C ARG A 405 -8.35 0.03 -1.24
N SER A 406 -7.27 -0.38 -0.57
CA SER A 406 -5.90 0.11 -0.90
C SER A 406 -5.41 -0.48 -2.23
N PHE A 407 -5.64 -1.78 -2.43
CA PHE A 407 -5.09 -2.56 -3.56
C PHE A 407 -6.17 -3.01 -4.56
N THR A 408 -5.83 -3.05 -5.84
CA THR A 408 -6.43 -3.93 -6.84
C THR A 408 -6.15 -5.41 -6.50
N PHE A 409 -6.67 -6.35 -7.28
CA PHE A 409 -6.33 -7.77 -7.06
C PHE A 409 -4.89 -8.08 -7.51
N GLY A 410 -4.44 -7.49 -8.62
CA GLY A 410 -3.06 -7.63 -9.12
C GLY A 410 -2.00 -7.17 -8.11
N GLU A 411 -2.08 -5.91 -7.69
CA GLU A 411 -1.19 -5.33 -6.67
C GLU A 411 -1.13 -6.17 -5.39
N MET A 412 -2.28 -6.62 -4.89
CA MET A 412 -2.35 -7.46 -3.69
C MET A 412 -1.62 -8.80 -3.87
N CYS A 413 -1.76 -9.45 -5.02
CA CYS A 413 -1.03 -10.70 -5.31
C CYS A 413 0.49 -10.47 -5.40
N LEU A 414 0.95 -9.33 -5.93
CA LEU A 414 2.38 -8.97 -5.94
C LEU A 414 2.91 -8.72 -4.53
N ILE A 415 2.25 -7.83 -3.76
CA ILE A 415 2.66 -7.48 -2.39
C ILE A 415 2.63 -8.71 -1.46
N ALA A 416 1.65 -9.61 -1.61
CA ALA A 416 1.59 -10.84 -0.83
C ALA A 416 2.71 -11.84 -1.19
N GLN A 417 3.14 -11.92 -2.46
CA GLN A 417 4.29 -12.74 -2.86
C GLN A 417 5.61 -12.13 -2.37
N ALA A 418 5.82 -10.82 -2.57
CA ALA A 418 7.01 -10.10 -2.10
C ALA A 418 7.18 -10.21 -0.57
N GLY A 419 6.10 -9.99 0.19
CA GLY A 419 6.09 -10.19 1.64
C GLY A 419 6.38 -11.64 2.06
N THR A 420 6.01 -12.62 1.25
CA THR A 420 6.33 -14.03 1.51
C THR A 420 7.79 -14.34 1.22
N PHE A 421 8.36 -13.80 0.14
CA PHE A 421 9.78 -13.94 -0.20
C PHE A 421 10.69 -13.27 0.84
N LEU A 422 10.29 -12.10 1.34
CA LEU A 422 10.97 -11.41 2.45
C LEU A 422 10.99 -12.28 3.73
N VAL A 423 9.85 -12.88 4.11
CA VAL A 423 9.81 -13.81 5.24
C VAL A 423 10.61 -15.07 4.94
N MET A 424 10.56 -15.60 3.72
CA MET A 424 11.32 -16.79 3.31
C MET A 424 12.82 -16.60 3.55
N ASN A 425 13.40 -15.54 3.00
CA ASN A 425 14.83 -15.25 3.15
C ASN A 425 15.23 -15.06 4.62
N ALA A 426 14.37 -14.45 5.45
CA ALA A 426 14.62 -14.36 6.89
C ALA A 426 14.52 -15.72 7.62
N THR A 427 13.54 -16.56 7.26
CA THR A 427 13.44 -17.93 7.82
C THR A 427 14.62 -18.80 7.39
N THR A 428 15.10 -18.67 6.15
CA THR A 428 16.33 -19.27 5.66
C THR A 428 17.52 -18.82 6.50
N ILE A 429 17.75 -17.51 6.66
CA ILE A 429 18.83 -16.94 7.49
C ILE A 429 18.84 -17.53 8.91
N LEU A 430 17.67 -17.63 9.55
CA LEU A 430 17.53 -18.23 10.89
C LEU A 430 17.83 -19.74 10.88
N MET A 431 17.31 -20.49 9.93
CA MET A 431 17.58 -21.93 9.79
C MET A 431 19.05 -22.22 9.46
N CYS A 432 19.73 -21.36 8.68
CA CYS A 432 21.17 -21.50 8.43
C CYS A 432 22.00 -21.39 9.71
N LYS A 433 21.61 -20.49 10.63
CA LYS A 433 22.33 -20.26 11.88
C LYS A 433 22.05 -21.34 12.94
N TYR A 434 20.78 -21.73 13.08
CA TYR A 434 20.34 -22.56 14.22
C TYR A 434 19.95 -23.99 13.85
N MET A 435 19.76 -24.30 12.57
CA MET A 435 19.31 -25.61 12.05
C MET A 435 20.03 -26.03 10.74
N PRO A 436 21.37 -25.88 10.64
CA PRO A 436 22.10 -25.99 9.35
C PRO A 436 21.91 -27.33 8.63
N ASN A 437 21.68 -28.42 9.36
CA ASN A 437 21.52 -29.77 8.80
C ASN A 437 20.13 -30.04 8.20
N HIS A 438 19.17 -29.12 8.34
CA HIS A 438 17.78 -29.33 7.89
C HIS A 438 17.46 -28.73 6.51
N LEU A 439 18.37 -27.99 5.89
CA LEU A 439 18.18 -27.37 4.57
C LEU A 439 19.27 -27.80 3.57
N PRO A 440 18.92 -28.15 2.32
CA PRO A 440 19.89 -28.39 1.26
C PRO A 440 20.82 -27.18 1.02
N ARG A 441 22.07 -27.46 0.61
CA ARG A 441 23.15 -26.45 0.47
C ARG A 441 22.79 -25.29 -0.46
N PHE A 442 21.90 -25.48 -1.43
CA PHE A 442 21.47 -24.40 -2.34
C PHE A 442 20.47 -23.42 -1.70
N ILE A 443 19.82 -23.78 -0.58
CA ILE A 443 19.05 -22.85 0.24
C ILE A 443 19.90 -22.27 1.37
N SER A 444 20.73 -23.09 2.02
CA SER A 444 21.56 -22.64 3.15
C SER A 444 22.81 -21.85 2.76
N GLY A 445 23.25 -21.97 1.50
CA GLY A 445 24.38 -21.24 0.93
C GLY A 445 25.70 -21.51 1.65
N ASN A 446 26.66 -20.61 1.44
CA ASN A 446 28.06 -20.82 1.85
C ASN A 446 28.33 -20.51 3.34
N GLY A 447 27.32 -20.53 4.20
CA GLY A 447 27.38 -20.20 5.63
C GLY A 447 27.72 -18.74 5.98
N LYS A 448 28.32 -17.97 5.06
CA LYS A 448 28.64 -16.54 5.22
C LYS A 448 27.38 -15.69 5.08
N LEU A 449 26.73 -15.41 6.20
CA LEU A 449 25.64 -14.43 6.29
C LEU A 449 26.13 -13.02 5.93
N SER A 450 25.54 -12.41 4.89
CA SER A 450 25.79 -10.99 4.57
C SER A 450 25.13 -10.09 5.62
N PRO A 451 25.88 -9.23 6.35
CA PRO A 451 25.31 -8.37 7.39
C PRO A 451 24.25 -7.40 6.84
N ILE A 452 24.45 -6.94 5.61
CA ILE A 452 23.55 -6.04 4.87
C ILE A 452 22.21 -6.73 4.63
N LYS A 453 22.21 -7.98 4.15
CA LYS A 453 20.99 -8.77 3.95
C LYS A 453 20.33 -9.09 5.30
N VAL A 454 21.09 -9.44 6.35
CA VAL A 454 20.54 -9.67 7.72
C VAL A 454 19.84 -8.42 8.27
N LEU A 455 20.50 -7.25 8.25
CA LEU A 455 19.96 -6.02 8.81
C LEU A 455 18.80 -5.44 7.99
N GLY A 456 18.85 -5.54 6.65
CA GLY A 456 17.73 -5.14 5.79
C GLY A 456 16.45 -5.91 6.11
N HIS A 457 16.53 -7.25 6.24
CA HIS A 457 15.40 -8.08 6.66
C HIS A 457 14.96 -7.76 8.09
N ALA A 458 15.90 -7.56 9.02
CA ALA A 458 15.60 -7.24 10.42
C ALA A 458 14.87 -5.89 10.59
N VAL A 459 15.17 -4.88 9.76
CA VAL A 459 14.45 -3.60 9.79
C VAL A 459 13.04 -3.73 9.21
N ILE A 460 12.89 -4.34 8.02
CA ILE A 460 11.58 -4.40 7.35
C ILE A 460 10.62 -5.37 8.08
N LEU A 461 11.07 -6.57 8.45
CA LEU A 461 10.25 -7.50 9.23
C LEU A 461 10.10 -7.05 10.69
N GLY A 462 11.13 -6.42 11.26
CA GLY A 462 11.08 -5.86 12.61
C GLY A 462 10.01 -4.78 12.75
N ILE A 463 9.88 -3.86 11.77
CA ILE A 463 8.85 -2.82 11.86
C ILE A 463 7.43 -3.36 11.70
N LEU A 464 7.23 -4.36 10.83
CA LEU A 464 5.96 -5.07 10.71
C LEU A 464 5.59 -5.80 12.02
N PHE A 465 6.57 -6.45 12.66
CA PHE A 465 6.41 -7.13 13.93
C PHE A 465 6.13 -6.16 15.10
N ILE A 466 6.79 -5.00 15.13
CA ILE A 466 6.48 -3.89 16.04
C ILE A 466 5.04 -3.41 15.83
N GLY A 467 4.58 -3.30 14.57
CA GLY A 467 3.19 -3.00 14.24
C GLY A 467 2.20 -4.00 14.82
N LEU A 468 2.52 -5.30 14.77
CA LEU A 468 1.70 -6.37 15.37
C LEU A 468 1.65 -6.28 16.91
N ILE A 469 2.79 -6.12 17.58
CA ILE A 469 2.85 -6.00 19.05
C ILE A 469 2.14 -4.73 19.54
N THR A 470 2.36 -3.60 18.87
CA THR A 470 1.77 -2.31 19.29
C THR A 470 0.32 -2.12 18.86
N TYR A 471 -0.23 -2.99 18.00
CA TYR A 471 -1.57 -2.89 17.42
C TYR A 471 -2.70 -2.55 18.43
N PRO A 472 -2.81 -3.18 19.62
CA PRO A 472 -3.88 -2.85 20.57
C PRO A 472 -3.81 -1.40 21.08
N ILE A 473 -2.59 -0.86 21.22
CA ILE A 473 -2.32 0.48 21.75
C ILE A 473 -2.41 1.53 20.61
N LEU A 474 -1.95 1.17 19.42
CA LEU A 474 -2.20 1.92 18.18
C LEU A 474 -3.71 2.09 17.92
N TRP A 475 -4.49 1.01 18.02
CA TRP A 475 -5.95 1.07 17.94
C TRP A 475 -6.56 1.94 19.05
N HIS A 476 -6.03 1.86 20.28
CA HIS A 476 -6.44 2.77 21.35
C HIS A 476 -6.18 4.23 21.01
N SER A 477 -5.00 4.57 20.46
CA SER A 477 -4.65 5.93 19.98
C SER A 477 -5.68 6.42 18.96
N ARG A 478 -6.01 5.61 17.95
CA ARG A 478 -7.05 5.95 16.95
C ARG A 478 -8.41 6.19 17.60
N SER A 479 -8.81 5.35 18.57
CA SER A 479 -10.06 5.49 19.32
C SER A 479 -10.12 6.75 20.20
N LEU A 480 -8.96 7.25 20.66
CA LEU A 480 -8.85 8.53 21.38
C LEU A 480 -8.90 9.73 20.42
N ALA A 481 -8.32 9.59 19.22
CA ALA A 481 -8.35 10.63 18.18
C ALA A 481 -9.76 10.84 17.59
N GLN A 482 -10.57 9.78 17.45
CA GLN A 482 -11.94 9.84 16.92
C GLN A 482 -12.98 10.42 17.91
N ARG A 483 -12.63 10.74 19.16
CA ARG A 483 -13.58 11.28 20.14
C ARG A 483 -13.98 12.71 19.77
N ARG A 484 -15.26 12.92 19.43
CA ARG A 484 -15.81 14.21 18.95
C ARG A 484 -15.46 15.38 19.88
N TYR A 485 -14.49 16.19 19.46
CA TYR A 485 -13.96 17.36 20.16
C TYR A 485 -15.04 18.22 20.84
N TRP A 486 -16.07 18.58 20.07
CA TRP A 486 -17.22 19.41 20.47
C TRP A 486 -18.00 18.90 21.68
N LYS A 487 -18.15 17.57 21.88
CA LYS A 487 -18.80 17.03 23.09
C LYS A 487 -17.96 17.24 24.37
N THR A 488 -16.68 17.55 24.23
CA THR A 488 -15.78 17.87 25.36
C THR A 488 -15.86 19.35 25.74
N LEU A 489 -16.01 20.23 24.74
CA LEU A 489 -15.99 21.70 24.91
C LEU A 489 -17.08 22.19 25.87
N SER A 490 -18.24 21.54 25.88
CA SER A 490 -19.34 21.75 26.84
C SER A 490 -19.03 21.35 28.30
N THR A 491 -17.84 20.83 28.61
CA THR A 491 -17.52 20.19 29.91
C THR A 491 -16.08 20.43 30.42
N GLY A 492 -15.62 21.68 30.37
CA GLY A 492 -14.55 22.20 31.24
C GLY A 492 -13.09 21.83 30.92
N ASN A 493 -12.17 22.75 31.26
CA ASN A 493 -10.72 22.66 30.97
C ASN A 493 -10.06 21.40 31.56
N THR A 494 -10.54 20.92 32.72
CA THR A 494 -10.05 19.68 33.38
C THR A 494 -10.30 18.42 32.54
N ARG A 495 -11.40 18.38 31.76
CA ARG A 495 -11.67 17.23 30.89
C ARG A 495 -10.74 17.22 29.68
N GLN A 496 -10.49 18.38 29.07
CA GLN A 496 -9.60 18.53 27.92
C GLN A 496 -8.14 18.19 28.26
N SER A 497 -7.62 18.68 29.40
CA SER A 497 -6.28 18.32 29.89
C SER A 497 -6.15 16.83 30.19
N SER A 498 -7.19 16.18 30.76
CA SER A 498 -7.18 14.73 30.97
C SER A 498 -7.09 13.92 29.66
N LEU A 499 -7.76 14.37 28.59
CA LEU A 499 -7.66 13.72 27.27
C LEU A 499 -6.29 13.96 26.60
N ARG A 500 -5.73 15.17 26.73
CA ARG A 500 -4.37 15.48 26.26
C ARG A 500 -3.35 14.58 26.97
N ARG A 501 -3.43 14.44 28.30
CA ARG A 501 -2.58 13.52 29.08
C ARG A 501 -2.73 12.06 28.64
N ARG A 502 -3.95 11.59 28.35
CA ARG A 502 -4.17 10.23 27.81
C ARG A 502 -3.55 10.03 26.43
N LYS A 503 -3.73 10.97 25.49
CA LYS A 503 -3.08 10.92 24.16
C LYS A 503 -1.55 10.84 24.28
N ILE A 504 -0.95 11.68 25.13
CA ILE A 504 0.50 11.70 25.38
C ILE A 504 0.97 10.37 25.99
N LEU A 505 0.29 9.86 27.03
CA LEU A 505 0.63 8.57 27.65
C LEU A 505 0.53 7.40 26.66
N THR A 506 -0.53 7.31 25.86
CA THR A 506 -0.67 6.27 24.82
C THR A 506 0.46 6.35 23.80
N ALA A 507 0.84 7.54 23.34
CA ALA A 507 1.94 7.73 22.42
C ALA A 507 3.30 7.34 23.04
N LEU A 508 3.57 7.76 24.28
CA LEU A 508 4.77 7.36 25.02
C LEU A 508 4.86 5.83 25.19
N SER A 509 3.75 5.15 25.45
CA SER A 509 3.71 3.67 25.47
C SER A 509 4.05 3.06 24.10
N ILE A 510 3.57 3.63 23.00
CA ILE A 510 3.89 3.15 21.64
C ILE A 510 5.38 3.32 21.34
N TYR A 511 5.97 4.50 21.60
CA TYR A 511 7.39 4.75 21.38
C TYR A 511 8.28 3.90 22.30
N LEU A 512 7.90 3.73 23.57
CA LEU A 512 8.61 2.89 24.53
C LEU A 512 8.58 1.42 24.11
N ILE A 513 7.43 0.87 23.76
CA ILE A 513 7.32 -0.53 23.31
C ILE A 513 8.04 -0.74 21.97
N THR A 514 8.04 0.25 21.07
CA THR A 514 8.87 0.26 19.85
C THR A 514 10.35 0.11 20.22
N ALA A 515 10.88 1.00 21.08
CA ALA A 515 12.27 0.99 21.50
C ALA A 515 12.67 -0.29 22.25
N LEU A 516 11.83 -0.76 23.18
CA LEU A 516 12.05 -2.01 23.91
C LEU A 516 12.08 -3.23 22.96
N THR A 517 11.19 -3.29 21.96
CA THR A 517 11.20 -4.37 20.96
C THR A 517 12.48 -4.36 20.13
N VAL A 518 12.96 -3.18 19.72
CA VAL A 518 14.23 -3.04 18.99
C VAL A 518 15.42 -3.45 19.87
N ILE A 519 15.48 -2.99 21.12
CA ILE A 519 16.63 -3.19 22.03
C ILE A 519 16.70 -4.63 22.57
N PHE A 520 15.57 -5.23 22.94
CA PHE A 520 15.51 -6.53 23.64
C PHE A 520 15.12 -7.72 22.77
N LEU A 521 14.65 -7.52 21.52
CA LEU A 521 14.33 -8.61 20.60
C LEU A 521 15.08 -8.52 19.26
N VAL A 522 14.97 -7.40 18.54
CA VAL A 522 15.57 -7.27 17.19
C VAL A 522 17.10 -7.21 17.28
N SER A 523 17.66 -6.35 18.12
CA SER A 523 19.12 -6.18 18.24
C SER A 523 19.84 -7.41 18.78
N PRO A 524 19.35 -8.15 19.81
CA PRO A 524 19.99 -9.37 20.28
C PRO A 524 19.92 -10.50 19.24
N LEU A 525 18.82 -10.62 18.50
CA LEU A 525 18.71 -11.58 17.39
C LEU A 525 19.71 -11.28 16.27
N CYS A 526 19.82 -10.02 15.86
CA CYS A 526 20.84 -9.59 14.89
C CYS A 526 22.25 -9.85 15.42
N THR A 527 22.51 -9.54 16.69
CA THR A 527 23.82 -9.77 17.33
C THR A 527 24.18 -11.27 17.37
N SER A 528 23.22 -12.14 17.64
CA SER A 528 23.41 -13.60 17.58
C SER A 528 23.70 -14.09 16.16
N LEU A 529 23.00 -13.56 15.15
CA LEU A 529 23.24 -13.87 13.74
C LEU A 529 24.63 -13.42 13.27
N LEU A 530 24.98 -12.15 13.52
CA LEU A 530 26.21 -11.51 13.04
C LEU A 530 27.48 -11.90 13.82
N GLY A 531 27.36 -12.18 15.12
CA GLY A 531 28.51 -12.39 16.02
C GLY A 531 29.07 -11.11 16.65
N GLU A 532 28.62 -9.92 16.22
CA GLU A 532 28.92 -8.64 16.86
C GLU A 532 27.67 -7.76 16.99
N ASN A 533 27.74 -6.71 17.84
CA ASN A 533 26.60 -5.84 18.10
C ASN A 533 26.13 -5.10 16.83
N ALA A 534 24.86 -5.27 16.47
CA ALA A 534 24.27 -4.73 15.25
C ALA A 534 24.37 -3.20 15.10
N PHE A 535 24.25 -2.44 16.19
CA PHE A 535 24.40 -0.97 16.15
C PHE A 535 25.85 -0.57 15.94
N LEU A 536 26.80 -1.18 16.67
CA LEU A 536 28.22 -0.93 16.50
C LEU A 536 28.69 -1.32 15.10
N TRP A 537 28.22 -2.44 14.55
CA TRP A 537 28.49 -2.80 13.15
C TRP A 537 27.97 -1.73 12.18
N THR A 538 26.74 -1.25 12.37
CA THR A 538 26.14 -0.25 11.47
C THR A 538 26.92 1.07 11.50
N VAL A 539 27.33 1.52 12.70
CA VAL A 539 28.18 2.73 12.85
C VAL A 539 29.55 2.52 12.19
N LYS A 540 30.25 1.42 12.50
CA LYS A 540 31.52 1.07 11.83
C LYS A 540 31.37 1.06 10.30
N TYR A 541 30.34 0.40 9.79
CA TYR A 541 30.11 0.22 8.35
C TYR A 541 29.92 1.55 7.61
N VAL A 542 29.23 2.53 8.21
CA VAL A 542 29.11 3.89 7.65
C VAL A 542 30.45 4.64 7.68
N PHE A 543 31.17 4.60 8.80
CA PHE A 543 32.43 5.36 8.95
C PHE A 543 33.66 4.70 8.28
N MET A 544 33.59 3.43 7.89
CA MET A 544 34.70 2.68 7.26
C MET A 544 35.00 3.11 5.82
N SER A 545 34.08 3.81 5.13
CA SER A 545 34.23 4.21 3.72
C SER A 545 33.86 5.69 3.55
N PRO A 546 34.81 6.58 3.16
CA PRO A 546 34.52 8.00 2.95
C PRO A 546 33.38 8.25 1.95
N PRO A 547 33.24 7.52 0.81
CA PRO A 547 32.05 7.56 -0.04
C PRO A 547 30.71 7.44 0.69
N ARG A 548 30.59 6.60 1.74
CA ARG A 548 29.31 6.44 2.48
C ARG A 548 28.97 7.69 3.29
N ILE A 549 29.96 8.30 3.93
CA ILE A 549 29.78 9.57 4.66
C ILE A 549 29.42 10.70 3.68
N THR A 550 30.11 10.77 2.53
CA THR A 550 29.82 11.74 1.47
C THR A 550 28.41 11.55 0.90
N LEU A 551 27.95 10.31 0.69
CA LEU A 551 26.58 10.00 0.27
C LEU A 551 25.55 10.43 1.32
N CYS A 552 25.78 10.19 2.61
CA CYS A 552 24.91 10.68 3.69
C CYS A 552 24.78 12.21 3.70
N LEU A 553 25.90 12.93 3.56
CA LEU A 553 25.90 14.40 3.49
C LEU A 553 25.19 14.90 2.22
N PHE A 554 25.47 14.28 1.08
CA PHE A 554 24.82 14.59 -0.20
C PHE A 554 23.30 14.36 -0.15
N TRP A 555 22.84 13.24 0.42
CA TRP A 555 21.41 12.98 0.62
C TRP A 555 20.75 13.99 1.55
N ALA A 556 21.41 14.37 2.66
CA ALA A 556 20.90 15.41 3.56
C ALA A 556 20.77 16.77 2.85
N ILE A 557 21.77 17.14 2.03
CA ILE A 557 21.75 18.37 1.22
C ILE A 557 20.65 18.30 0.15
N ALA A 558 20.49 17.19 -0.56
CA ALA A 558 19.45 17.02 -1.59
C ALA A 558 18.03 17.13 -0.99
N ILE A 559 17.79 16.53 0.18
CA ILE A 559 16.54 16.67 0.93
C ILE A 559 16.33 18.13 1.37
N ALA A 560 17.35 18.79 1.95
CA ALA A 560 17.26 20.18 2.38
C ALA A 560 16.94 21.14 1.20
N ILE A 561 17.63 20.97 0.06
CA ILE A 561 17.35 21.71 -1.17
C ILE A 561 15.91 21.47 -1.64
N THR A 562 15.40 20.24 -1.55
CA THR A 562 14.03 19.93 -1.97
C THR A 562 12.99 20.59 -1.05
N VAL A 563 13.23 20.62 0.26
CA VAL A 563 12.38 21.34 1.23
C VAL A 563 12.42 22.85 0.97
N VAL A 564 13.58 23.43 0.65
CA VAL A 564 13.70 24.84 0.27
C VAL A 564 12.96 25.14 -1.04
N ILE A 565 13.11 24.29 -2.06
CA ILE A 565 12.36 24.40 -3.33
C ILE A 565 10.84 24.29 -3.08
N TRP A 566 10.41 23.39 -2.20
CA TRP A 566 9.00 23.27 -1.84
C TRP A 566 8.45 24.58 -1.27
N VAL A 567 9.07 25.08 -0.19
CA VAL A 567 8.61 26.26 0.55
C VAL A 567 8.68 27.53 -0.32
N LEU A 568 9.69 27.68 -1.17
CA LEU A 568 9.88 28.88 -2.00
C LEU A 568 9.11 28.87 -3.32
N VAL A 569 8.92 27.70 -3.96
CA VAL A 569 8.43 27.60 -5.34
C VAL A 569 7.01 27.02 -5.43
N LEU A 570 6.58 26.20 -4.48
CA LEU A 570 5.28 25.54 -4.51
C LEU A 570 4.28 26.23 -3.58
N ASP A 571 4.62 26.45 -2.31
CA ASP A 571 3.71 27.07 -1.33
C ASP A 571 3.39 28.54 -1.68
N VAL A 572 4.37 29.28 -2.22
CA VAL A 572 4.20 30.70 -2.63
C VAL A 572 3.29 30.84 -3.86
N HIS A 573 3.33 29.88 -4.78
CA HIS A 573 2.70 30.00 -6.10
C HIS A 573 1.29 29.40 -6.19
N ASP A 574 0.90 28.53 -5.25
CA ASP A 574 -0.47 28.01 -5.10
C ASP A 574 -1.37 28.93 -4.24
N SER A 575 -0.93 30.15 -3.90
CA SER A 575 -1.65 31.09 -3.03
C SER A 575 -2.98 31.60 -3.66
N PRO A 576 -4.13 31.51 -2.95
CA PRO A 576 -5.46 31.51 -3.58
C PRO A 576 -6.07 32.90 -3.87
N GLN A 577 -5.31 33.86 -4.41
CA GLN A 577 -5.76 35.25 -4.62
C GLN A 577 -6.56 35.53 -5.92
N SER A 578 -6.94 34.52 -6.71
CA SER A 578 -7.72 34.74 -7.95
C SER A 578 -8.74 33.64 -8.28
N ALA A 579 -9.40 33.09 -7.26
CA ALA A 579 -10.52 32.17 -7.45
C ALA A 579 -11.85 32.92 -7.71
N HIS A 580 -12.03 33.47 -8.92
CA HIS A 580 -13.34 33.97 -9.34
C HIS A 580 -14.36 32.81 -9.38
N VAL A 581 -15.44 32.95 -8.60
CA VAL A 581 -16.49 31.93 -8.48
C VAL A 581 -17.32 31.91 -9.76
N GLY A 582 -17.10 30.89 -10.61
CA GLY A 582 -17.89 30.75 -11.85
C GLY A 582 -17.63 29.52 -12.73
N THR A 583 -16.44 28.91 -12.71
CA THR A 583 -16.07 27.91 -13.75
C THR A 583 -15.49 26.61 -13.18
N GLN A 584 -16.37 25.63 -12.89
CA GLN A 584 -15.99 24.35 -12.27
C GLN A 584 -14.93 23.50 -13.03
N PRO A 585 -14.88 23.40 -14.37
CA PRO A 585 -13.86 22.56 -15.03
C PRO A 585 -12.43 23.14 -14.93
N ALA A 586 -12.27 24.43 -14.67
CA ALA A 586 -10.95 25.07 -14.56
C ALA A 586 -10.21 24.65 -13.27
N THR A 587 -10.91 24.63 -12.14
CA THR A 587 -10.32 24.33 -10.82
C THR A 587 -9.81 22.89 -10.72
N VAL A 588 -10.55 21.92 -11.26
CA VAL A 588 -10.14 20.51 -11.30
C VAL A 588 -8.87 20.32 -12.14
N LYS A 589 -8.77 21.01 -13.28
CA LYS A 589 -7.58 20.98 -14.15
C LYS A 589 -6.36 21.65 -13.50
N GLN A 590 -6.57 22.72 -12.73
CA GLN A 590 -5.51 23.38 -11.96
C GLN A 590 -5.01 22.48 -10.81
N LEU A 591 -5.91 21.91 -10.01
CA LEU A 591 -5.56 21.05 -8.88
C LEU A 591 -4.82 19.79 -9.34
N THR A 592 -5.31 19.11 -10.38
CA THR A 592 -4.61 17.97 -10.97
C THR A 592 -3.26 18.34 -11.58
N SER A 593 -3.08 19.57 -12.08
CA SER A 593 -1.78 20.08 -12.55
C SER A 593 -0.77 20.26 -11.40
N SER A 594 -1.15 20.89 -10.29
CA SER A 594 -0.25 21.09 -9.14
C SER A 594 0.17 19.77 -8.50
N LEU A 595 -0.78 18.84 -8.31
CA LEU A 595 -0.52 17.46 -7.84
C LEU A 595 0.51 16.73 -8.72
N ASN A 596 0.43 16.89 -10.05
CA ASN A 596 1.38 16.29 -10.97
C ASN A 596 2.78 16.92 -10.86
N LYS A 597 2.90 18.26 -10.76
CA LYS A 597 4.20 18.94 -10.52
C LYS A 597 4.84 18.42 -9.24
N LYS A 598 4.07 18.40 -8.15
CA LYS A 598 4.46 17.93 -6.81
C LYS A 598 4.94 16.47 -6.85
N ARG A 599 4.22 15.58 -7.55
CA ARG A 599 4.64 14.19 -7.78
C ARG A 599 5.97 14.09 -8.54
N LYS A 600 6.15 14.81 -9.65
CA LYS A 600 7.37 14.70 -10.48
C LYS A 600 8.62 15.26 -9.79
N LEU A 601 8.49 16.23 -8.86
CA LEU A 601 9.60 16.66 -8.01
C LEU A 601 10.22 15.48 -7.23
N PHE A 602 9.40 14.60 -6.65
CA PHE A 602 9.88 13.40 -5.96
C PHE A 602 10.48 12.34 -6.90
N HIS A 603 10.06 12.27 -8.16
CA HIS A 603 10.62 11.33 -9.14
C HIS A 603 12.01 11.84 -9.61
N ALA A 604 12.17 13.15 -9.79
CA ALA A 604 13.48 13.77 -10.03
C ALA A 604 14.41 13.61 -8.81
N LEU A 605 13.91 13.80 -7.59
CA LEU A 605 14.69 13.58 -6.37
C LEU A 605 15.17 12.12 -6.24
N ALA A 606 14.34 11.14 -6.62
CA ALA A 606 14.72 9.73 -6.63
C ALA A 606 15.92 9.46 -7.55
N VAL A 607 15.98 10.08 -8.74
CA VAL A 607 17.18 10.00 -9.61
C VAL A 607 18.40 10.59 -8.92
N VAL A 608 18.27 11.83 -8.41
CA VAL A 608 19.38 12.57 -7.78
C VAL A 608 19.93 11.84 -6.57
N MET A 609 19.09 11.25 -5.72
CA MET A 609 19.52 10.51 -4.54
C MET A 609 20.06 9.11 -4.86
N PHE A 610 19.34 8.33 -5.68
CA PHE A 610 19.59 6.89 -5.79
C PHE A 610 20.61 6.51 -6.86
N VAL A 611 20.75 7.27 -7.96
CA VAL A 611 21.79 6.96 -8.97
C VAL A 611 23.19 7.02 -8.35
N PRO A 612 23.64 8.12 -7.67
CA PRO A 612 24.98 8.15 -7.08
C PRO A 612 25.18 7.06 -6.01
N GLY A 613 24.14 6.76 -5.22
CA GLY A 613 24.19 5.68 -4.24
C GLY A 613 24.46 4.31 -4.87
N LEU A 614 23.84 4.04 -6.02
CA LEU A 614 24.00 2.77 -6.75
C LEU A 614 25.37 2.66 -7.42
N LEU A 615 25.87 3.76 -7.99
CA LEU A 615 27.14 3.76 -8.72
C LEU A 615 28.36 3.64 -7.81
N TYR A 616 28.33 4.25 -6.62
CA TYR A 616 29.49 4.29 -5.71
C TYR A 616 29.45 3.23 -4.60
N GLU A 617 28.29 2.97 -4.00
CA GLU A 617 28.16 2.11 -2.81
C GLU A 617 26.82 1.31 -2.85
N PRO A 618 26.60 0.45 -3.87
CA PRO A 618 25.31 -0.23 -4.10
C PRO A 618 24.84 -1.04 -2.89
N ALA A 619 25.78 -1.68 -2.18
CA ALA A 619 25.48 -2.47 -0.98
C ALA A 619 25.09 -1.59 0.23
N PHE A 620 25.56 -0.34 0.31
CA PHE A 620 25.04 0.63 1.28
C PHE A 620 23.65 1.13 0.88
N LEU A 621 23.41 1.37 -0.42
CA LEU A 621 22.08 1.77 -0.91
C LEU A 621 21.02 0.68 -0.65
N GLN A 622 21.35 -0.62 -0.80
CA GLN A 622 20.46 -1.73 -0.42
C GLN A 622 19.97 -1.60 1.04
N LEU A 623 20.88 -1.31 1.97
CA LEU A 623 20.55 -1.12 3.40
C LEU A 623 19.77 0.18 3.63
N ALA A 624 20.16 1.28 2.97
CA ALA A 624 19.48 2.57 3.06
C ALA A 624 18.03 2.49 2.58
N PHE A 625 17.74 1.74 1.50
CA PHE A 625 16.37 1.44 1.07
C PHE A 625 15.58 0.66 2.12
N SER A 626 16.17 -0.33 2.79
CA SER A 626 15.48 -1.07 3.86
C SER A 626 15.14 -0.18 5.05
N VAL A 627 16.03 0.75 5.41
CA VAL A 627 15.80 1.77 6.45
C VAL A 627 14.72 2.77 6.02
N ALA A 628 14.75 3.24 4.77
CA ALA A 628 13.73 4.15 4.23
C ALA A 628 12.34 3.50 4.18
N LEU A 629 12.23 2.25 3.73
CA LEU A 629 10.97 1.52 3.72
C LEU A 629 10.46 1.28 5.15
N GLY A 630 11.35 0.92 6.08
CA GLY A 630 11.02 0.79 7.50
C GLY A 630 10.47 2.10 8.09
N ALA A 631 11.11 3.23 7.78
CA ALA A 631 10.65 4.55 8.19
C ALA A 631 9.30 4.92 7.57
N PHE A 632 9.08 4.64 6.28
CA PHE A 632 7.81 4.92 5.61
C PHE A 632 6.66 4.11 6.24
N ILE A 633 6.86 2.82 6.52
CA ILE A 633 5.89 1.97 7.23
C ILE A 633 5.59 2.52 8.63
N TYR A 634 6.61 2.98 9.38
CA TYR A 634 6.40 3.53 10.72
C TYR A 634 5.67 4.88 10.71
N LEU A 635 6.05 5.80 9.83
CA LEU A 635 5.37 7.08 9.62
C LEU A 635 3.89 6.86 9.27
N GLU A 636 3.61 5.83 8.46
CA GLU A 636 2.25 5.44 8.10
C GLU A 636 1.45 4.90 9.29
N TYR A 637 2.06 4.16 10.22
CA TYR A 637 1.43 3.83 11.50
C TYR A 637 1.13 5.09 12.33
N LEU A 638 2.09 6.02 12.45
CA LEU A 638 1.89 7.27 13.20
C LEU A 638 0.75 8.12 12.59
N ARG A 639 0.64 8.17 11.25
CA ARG A 639 -0.45 8.81 10.52
C ARG A 639 -1.79 8.12 10.77
N PHE A 640 -1.90 6.83 10.41
CA PHE A 640 -3.17 6.10 10.41
C PHE A 640 -3.78 5.98 11.82
N PHE A 641 -2.94 5.75 12.83
CA PHE A 641 -3.37 5.66 14.23
C PHE A 641 -3.34 7.02 14.97
N ALA A 642 -3.07 8.11 14.25
CA ALA A 642 -3.07 9.49 14.73
C ALA A 642 -2.23 9.70 16.02
N VAL A 643 -1.03 9.12 16.05
CA VAL A 643 -0.15 9.08 17.23
C VAL A 643 0.46 10.46 17.47
N TRP A 644 0.42 10.92 18.72
CA TRP A 644 0.93 12.24 19.10
C TRP A 644 2.47 12.27 19.20
N PRO A 645 3.17 13.37 18.83
CA PRO A 645 2.63 14.60 18.23
C PRO A 645 2.45 14.50 16.71
N TYR A 646 3.26 13.69 16.03
CA TYR A 646 3.50 13.80 14.59
C TYR A 646 2.34 13.38 13.68
N GLY A 647 1.44 12.51 14.14
CA GLY A 647 0.37 11.93 13.31
C GLY A 647 -0.58 12.95 12.68
N LYS A 648 -0.77 14.14 13.27
CA LYS A 648 -1.50 15.25 12.63
C LYS A 648 -0.71 15.86 11.47
N SER A 649 0.55 16.22 11.70
CA SER A 649 1.41 16.86 10.70
C SER A 649 1.67 15.94 9.51
N ILE A 650 1.98 14.66 9.77
CA ILE A 650 2.16 13.64 8.73
C ILE A 650 0.87 13.45 7.92
N HIS A 651 -0.29 13.47 8.56
CA HIS A 651 -1.57 13.37 7.85
C HIS A 651 -1.83 14.56 6.94
N ILE A 652 -1.63 15.79 7.42
CA ILE A 652 -1.83 17.00 6.62
C ILE A 652 -0.89 16.99 5.40
N PHE A 653 0.41 16.76 5.62
CA PHE A 653 1.41 16.68 4.55
C PHE A 653 1.05 15.61 3.51
N LEU A 654 0.81 14.36 3.93
CA LEU A 654 0.51 13.28 2.98
C LEU A 654 -0.86 13.40 2.30
N THR A 655 -1.82 14.10 2.89
CA THR A 655 -3.13 14.34 2.26
C THR A 655 -3.04 15.23 1.02
N GLU A 656 -2.02 16.10 0.93
CA GLU A 656 -1.77 16.91 -0.26
C GLU A 656 -1.37 16.08 -1.50
N PHE A 657 -0.97 14.82 -1.32
CA PHE A 657 -0.51 13.94 -2.40
C PHE A 657 -1.50 12.81 -2.75
N ILE A 658 -2.65 12.74 -2.05
CA ILE A 658 -3.65 11.68 -2.26
C ILE A 658 -4.27 11.80 -3.66
N ASP A 659 -4.35 10.67 -4.34
CA ASP A 659 -4.93 10.50 -5.68
C ASP A 659 -5.99 9.38 -5.66
N SER A 660 -6.67 9.16 -6.79
CA SER A 660 -7.60 8.04 -7.03
C SER A 660 -7.00 6.65 -6.83
N ARG A 661 -5.68 6.54 -6.61
CA ARG A 661 -4.95 5.32 -6.26
C ARG A 661 -4.92 5.05 -4.74
N ASP A 662 -5.05 6.08 -3.91
CA ASP A 662 -4.92 6.00 -2.44
C ASP A 662 -6.28 6.00 -1.72
N LEU A 663 -7.25 5.24 -2.26
CA LEU A 663 -8.62 5.12 -1.73
C LEU A 663 -8.75 4.20 -0.49
N GLY A 664 -7.64 3.67 0.01
CA GLY A 664 -7.59 2.76 1.14
C GLY A 664 -7.39 3.46 2.50
N PRO A 665 -7.32 2.70 3.61
CA PRO A 665 -6.80 3.19 4.87
C PRO A 665 -5.33 3.64 4.77
N VAL A 666 -4.56 3.03 3.86
CA VAL A 666 -3.13 3.23 3.67
C VAL A 666 -2.84 4.03 2.39
N ILE A 667 -1.88 4.97 2.49
CA ILE A 667 -1.35 5.75 1.36
C ILE A 667 -0.16 4.98 0.79
N LEU A 668 -0.29 4.51 -0.45
CA LEU A 668 0.66 3.62 -1.12
C LEU A 668 1.56 4.33 -2.11
N SER A 669 1.13 5.45 -2.72
CA SER A 669 1.86 6.10 -3.83
C SER A 669 3.35 6.37 -3.55
N HIS A 670 3.71 6.83 -2.35
CA HIS A 670 5.11 7.06 -1.94
C HIS A 670 5.87 5.76 -1.61
N VAL A 671 5.18 4.79 -1.00
CA VAL A 671 5.75 3.47 -0.70
C VAL A 671 6.08 2.74 -1.99
N TYR A 672 5.23 2.83 -3.00
CA TYR A 672 5.45 2.23 -4.31
C TYR A 672 6.56 2.94 -5.09
N LEU A 673 6.67 4.28 -5.04
CA LEU A 673 7.81 4.99 -5.63
C LEU A 673 9.15 4.52 -5.05
N LEU A 674 9.20 4.32 -3.73
CA LEU A 674 10.38 3.80 -3.05
C LEU A 674 10.66 2.33 -3.40
N LEU A 675 9.63 1.47 -3.38
CA LEU A 675 9.74 0.05 -3.74
C LEU A 675 10.19 -0.13 -5.19
N GLY A 676 9.57 0.55 -6.15
CA GLY A 676 9.94 0.43 -7.57
C GLY A 676 11.39 0.79 -7.85
N CYS A 677 11.97 1.75 -7.12
CA CYS A 677 13.41 2.01 -7.15
C CYS A 677 14.21 0.88 -6.46
N ALA A 678 13.84 0.53 -5.23
CA ALA A 678 14.58 -0.39 -4.36
C ALA A 678 14.61 -1.84 -4.84
N GLU A 679 13.52 -2.34 -5.44
CA GLU A 679 13.37 -3.73 -5.86
C GLU A 679 14.42 -4.12 -6.89
N SER A 680 14.65 -3.28 -7.91
CA SER A 680 15.71 -3.49 -8.92
C SER A 680 17.13 -3.55 -8.32
N VAL A 681 17.33 -2.99 -7.13
CA VAL A 681 18.62 -2.98 -6.42
C VAL A 681 18.73 -4.11 -5.39
N TRP A 682 17.61 -4.59 -4.84
CA TRP A 682 17.57 -5.79 -3.96
C TRP A 682 17.58 -7.11 -4.73
N LEU A 683 17.14 -7.13 -5.99
CA LEU A 683 17.09 -8.32 -6.85
C LEU A 683 18.45 -8.73 -7.45
N ASP A 684 19.53 -7.98 -7.18
CA ASP A 684 20.91 -8.20 -7.67
C ASP A 684 20.94 -8.33 -9.21
N GLY A 685 20.93 -7.19 -9.92
CA GLY A 685 20.90 -7.16 -11.38
C GLY A 685 22.20 -7.67 -12.03
N SER A 686 22.11 -8.44 -13.12
CA SER A 686 23.25 -8.93 -13.91
C SER A 686 24.05 -7.82 -14.57
N SER A 687 23.43 -6.65 -14.77
CA SER A 687 24.04 -5.46 -15.35
C SER A 687 23.66 -4.20 -14.56
N VAL A 688 24.48 -3.16 -14.71
CA VAL A 688 24.18 -1.83 -14.15
C VAL A 688 22.84 -1.29 -14.67
N LEU A 689 22.47 -1.60 -15.93
CA LEU A 689 21.18 -1.23 -16.50
C LEU A 689 20.00 -1.97 -15.86
N ALA A 690 20.17 -3.25 -15.49
CA ALA A 690 19.17 -3.98 -14.71
C ALA A 690 18.99 -3.33 -13.33
N SER A 691 20.09 -3.07 -12.60
CA SER A 691 20.05 -2.43 -11.29
C SER A 691 19.55 -0.97 -11.30
N LEU A 692 19.70 -0.24 -12.41
CA LEU A 692 19.15 1.11 -12.60
C LEU A 692 17.68 1.13 -13.03
N SER A 693 17.11 0.00 -13.49
CA SER A 693 15.83 -0.05 -14.20
C SER A 693 14.67 0.64 -13.46
N GLY A 694 14.55 0.45 -12.14
CA GLY A 694 13.53 1.12 -11.35
C GLY A 694 13.70 2.64 -11.26
N ILE A 695 14.94 3.09 -11.10
CA ILE A 695 15.27 4.52 -11.01
C ILE A 695 15.08 5.20 -12.39
N LEU A 696 15.42 4.50 -13.48
CA LEU A 696 15.24 4.97 -14.86
C LEU A 696 13.77 5.06 -15.27
N THR A 697 12.99 3.99 -15.03
CA THR A 697 11.58 3.91 -15.45
C THR A 697 10.71 4.94 -14.74
N LEU A 698 10.89 5.15 -13.43
CA LEU A 698 10.10 6.12 -12.67
C LEU A 698 10.69 7.55 -12.80
N GLY A 699 12.01 7.68 -12.70
CA GLY A 699 12.70 8.97 -12.68
C GLY A 699 12.73 9.70 -14.01
N PHE A 700 13.04 8.99 -15.11
CA PHE A 700 13.04 9.56 -16.47
C PHE A 700 11.77 9.19 -17.23
N GLY A 701 11.44 7.89 -17.29
CA GLY A 701 10.37 7.34 -18.13
C GLY A 701 8.99 7.93 -17.85
N ASP A 702 8.38 7.60 -16.70
CA ASP A 702 7.07 8.11 -16.28
C ASP A 702 7.07 9.66 -16.17
N ALA A 703 8.17 10.27 -15.73
CA ALA A 703 8.30 11.73 -15.71
C ALA A 703 8.08 12.34 -17.10
N MET A 704 8.85 11.91 -18.10
CA MET A 704 8.79 12.44 -19.46
C MET A 704 7.54 12.00 -20.21
N ALA A 705 7.05 10.77 -20.00
CA ALA A 705 5.77 10.30 -20.53
C ALA A 705 4.62 11.22 -20.11
N SER A 706 4.57 11.61 -18.83
CA SER A 706 3.53 12.51 -18.32
C SER A 706 3.71 13.95 -18.79
N ILE A 707 4.95 14.45 -18.86
CA ILE A 707 5.25 15.84 -19.27
C ILE A 707 4.98 16.05 -20.77
N VAL A 708 5.58 15.21 -21.62
CA VAL A 708 5.41 15.29 -23.08
C VAL A 708 4.01 14.85 -23.48
N GLY A 709 3.50 13.75 -22.91
CA GLY A 709 2.17 13.23 -23.23
C GLY A 709 1.02 14.19 -22.93
N LYS A 710 1.17 15.09 -21.94
CA LYS A 710 0.20 16.16 -21.62
C LYS A 710 0.43 17.48 -22.39
N ARG A 711 1.67 17.79 -22.79
CA ARG A 711 2.01 19.05 -23.46
C ARG A 711 1.97 18.97 -24.99
N PHE A 712 2.30 17.81 -25.55
CA PHE A 712 2.47 17.59 -26.98
C PHE A 712 1.70 16.37 -27.51
N GLY A 713 1.19 15.51 -26.64
CA GLY A 713 0.45 14.31 -27.04
C GLY A 713 -0.86 14.62 -27.79
N ARG A 714 -0.95 14.18 -29.04
CA ARG A 714 -2.12 14.31 -29.92
C ARG A 714 -2.74 12.95 -30.20
N ILE A 715 -1.91 11.95 -30.49
CA ILE A 715 -2.36 10.61 -30.87
C ILE A 715 -2.46 9.75 -29.60
N ARG A 716 -3.67 9.36 -29.22
CA ARG A 716 -3.91 8.40 -28.13
C ARG A 716 -3.70 6.97 -28.61
N TRP A 717 -3.17 6.11 -27.76
CA TRP A 717 -3.15 4.67 -28.02
C TRP A 717 -4.59 4.14 -28.14
N PHE A 718 -4.80 3.15 -29.02
CA PHE A 718 -6.11 2.54 -29.19
C PHE A 718 -6.64 2.04 -27.84
N ARG A 719 -7.80 2.59 -27.43
CA ARG A 719 -8.47 2.28 -26.16
C ARG A 719 -7.72 2.67 -24.88
N SER A 720 -6.78 3.63 -24.92
CA SER A 720 -6.12 4.17 -23.71
C SER A 720 -6.18 5.71 -23.66
N HIS A 721 -6.11 6.27 -22.44
CA HIS A 721 -5.95 7.71 -22.22
C HIS A 721 -4.48 8.17 -22.37
N LYS A 722 -3.54 7.24 -22.53
CA LYS A 722 -2.10 7.50 -22.74
C LYS A 722 -1.84 7.82 -24.22
N THR A 723 -0.84 8.65 -24.50
CA THR A 723 -0.49 9.15 -25.84
C THR A 723 0.79 8.52 -26.39
N ILE A 724 0.84 8.31 -27.71
CA ILE A 724 1.98 7.69 -28.40
C ILE A 724 3.23 8.57 -28.24
N GLU A 725 3.08 9.89 -28.27
CA GLU A 725 4.16 10.84 -28.03
C GLU A 725 4.65 10.80 -26.57
N GLY A 726 3.78 10.45 -25.62
CA GLY A 726 4.17 10.15 -24.24
C GLY A 726 5.01 8.87 -24.14
N THR A 727 4.58 7.79 -24.78
CA THR A 727 5.35 6.54 -24.84
C THR A 727 6.68 6.70 -25.58
N LEU A 728 6.74 7.50 -26.65
CA LEU A 728 7.99 7.82 -27.32
C LEU A 728 8.93 8.62 -26.42
N ALA A 729 8.40 9.58 -25.64
CA ALA A 729 9.17 10.31 -24.64
C ALA A 729 9.67 9.43 -23.49
N PHE A 730 8.90 8.42 -23.06
CA PHE A 730 9.36 7.38 -22.14
C PHE A 730 10.61 6.70 -22.70
N VAL A 731 10.52 6.17 -23.92
CA VAL A 731 11.61 5.39 -24.55
C VAL A 731 12.86 6.24 -24.75
N LEU A 732 12.72 7.43 -25.36
CA LEU A 732 13.87 8.30 -25.64
C LEU A 732 14.54 8.82 -24.36
N SER A 733 13.78 9.15 -23.32
CA SER A 733 14.36 9.64 -22.06
C SER A 733 15.05 8.56 -21.24
N VAL A 734 14.53 7.33 -21.23
CA VAL A 734 15.20 6.18 -20.58
C VAL A 734 16.48 5.83 -21.34
N LEU A 735 16.47 5.76 -22.68
CA LEU A 735 17.68 5.50 -23.46
C LEU A 735 18.74 6.59 -23.27
N PHE A 736 18.35 7.87 -23.32
CA PHE A 736 19.26 9.00 -23.09
C PHE A 736 19.82 9.02 -21.67
N GLY A 737 18.98 8.82 -20.65
CA GLY A 737 19.39 8.76 -19.25
C GLY A 737 20.37 7.61 -18.98
N SER A 738 20.13 6.43 -19.56
CA SER A 738 21.05 5.29 -19.49
C SER A 738 22.39 5.58 -20.18
N GLY A 739 22.38 6.17 -21.37
CA GLY A 739 23.59 6.56 -22.09
C GLY A 739 24.41 7.59 -21.32
N LEU A 740 23.76 8.60 -20.75
CA LEU A 740 24.39 9.64 -19.92
C LEU A 740 25.00 9.05 -18.64
N ILE A 741 24.30 8.16 -17.94
CA ILE A 741 24.81 7.52 -16.72
C ILE A 741 26.03 6.65 -17.03
N LEU A 742 25.95 5.78 -18.06
CA LEU A 742 27.09 4.96 -18.49
C LEU A 742 28.29 5.83 -18.94
N TYR A 743 28.03 6.96 -19.60
CA TYR A 743 29.06 7.93 -19.97
C TYR A 743 29.76 8.53 -18.75
N THR A 744 29.02 8.92 -17.70
CA THR A 744 29.63 9.42 -16.46
C THR A 744 30.42 8.35 -15.69
N MET A 745 30.10 7.05 -15.85
CA MET A 745 30.86 5.96 -15.22
C MET A 745 32.20 5.67 -15.91
N SER A 746 32.25 5.71 -17.24
CA SER A 746 33.49 5.40 -17.98
C SER A 746 33.57 6.15 -19.32
N PRO A 747 33.90 7.46 -19.32
CA PRO A 747 33.90 8.29 -20.53
C PRO A 747 34.83 7.78 -21.64
N LEU A 748 35.91 7.08 -21.29
CA LEU A 748 36.93 6.57 -22.23
C LEU A 748 36.69 5.13 -22.71
N SER A 749 35.83 4.36 -22.05
CA SER A 749 35.62 2.92 -22.35
C SER A 749 34.30 2.62 -23.07
N LEU A 750 33.47 3.64 -23.31
CA LEU A 750 32.08 3.46 -23.74
C LEU A 750 31.97 3.08 -25.22
N LYS A 751 32.13 1.79 -25.50
CA LYS A 751 31.78 1.18 -26.78
C LYS A 751 30.27 0.96 -26.85
N PHE A 752 29.60 1.70 -27.72
CA PHE A 752 28.19 1.45 -28.07
C PHE A 752 28.10 0.18 -28.93
N ASP A 753 28.03 -1.00 -28.31
CA ASP A 753 27.69 -2.24 -29.02
C ASP A 753 26.24 -2.15 -29.53
N ALA A 754 26.08 -2.14 -30.86
CA ALA A 754 24.79 -1.99 -31.52
C ALA A 754 23.81 -3.12 -31.20
N ASN A 755 24.29 -4.34 -30.90
CA ASN A 755 23.43 -5.46 -30.50
C ASN A 755 22.90 -5.25 -29.08
N VAL A 756 23.78 -4.88 -28.15
CA VAL A 756 23.41 -4.55 -26.75
C VAL A 756 22.38 -3.42 -26.73
N TRP A 757 22.66 -2.31 -27.41
CA TRP A 757 21.74 -1.17 -27.45
C TRP A 757 20.45 -1.48 -28.25
N GLY A 758 20.50 -2.32 -29.27
CA GLY A 758 19.31 -2.79 -29.99
C GLY A 758 18.36 -3.60 -29.11
N TRP A 759 18.88 -4.58 -28.36
CA TRP A 759 18.10 -5.33 -27.38
C TRP A 759 17.58 -4.44 -26.25
N TYR A 760 18.40 -3.51 -25.75
CA TYR A 760 17.95 -2.55 -24.74
C TYR A 760 16.82 -1.65 -25.24
N THR A 761 16.90 -1.16 -26.49
CA THR A 761 15.82 -0.39 -27.12
C THR A 761 14.54 -1.19 -27.26
N LEU A 762 14.60 -2.50 -27.57
CA LEU A 762 13.42 -3.37 -27.59
C LEU A 762 12.79 -3.51 -26.18
N VAL A 763 13.61 -3.76 -25.16
CA VAL A 763 13.17 -3.86 -23.75
C VAL A 763 12.50 -2.58 -23.26
N VAL A 764 13.13 -1.43 -23.49
CA VAL A 764 12.61 -0.12 -23.11
C VAL A 764 11.32 0.20 -23.88
N SER A 765 11.22 -0.21 -25.15
CA SER A 765 9.99 -0.07 -25.96
C SER A 765 8.84 -0.92 -25.42
N MET A 766 9.07 -2.21 -25.13
CA MET A 766 8.06 -3.06 -24.49
C MET A 766 7.63 -2.53 -23.11
N THR A 767 8.56 -1.95 -22.36
CA THR A 767 8.28 -1.29 -21.07
C THR A 767 7.39 -0.06 -21.24
N GLY A 768 7.67 0.79 -22.23
CA GLY A 768 6.82 1.94 -22.56
C GLY A 768 5.41 1.54 -23.02
N LEU A 769 5.27 0.41 -23.72
CA LEU A 769 3.96 -0.15 -24.06
C LEU A 769 3.23 -0.69 -22.81
N MET A 770 3.93 -1.29 -21.84
CA MET A 770 3.33 -1.70 -20.57
C MET A 770 2.82 -0.49 -19.76
N GLU A 771 3.56 0.62 -19.75
CA GLU A 771 3.13 1.90 -19.15
C GLU A 771 1.88 2.48 -19.83
N ALA A 772 1.75 2.29 -21.15
CA ALA A 772 0.65 2.81 -21.96
C ALA A 772 -0.66 1.98 -21.85
N PHE A 773 -0.54 0.66 -21.62
CA PHE A 773 -1.66 -0.27 -21.62
C PHE A 773 -2.05 -0.86 -20.26
N SER A 774 -1.17 -0.88 -19.24
CA SER A 774 -1.54 -1.45 -17.94
C SER A 774 -2.42 -0.50 -17.13
N THR A 775 -3.37 -1.08 -16.41
CA THR A 775 -4.27 -0.38 -15.47
C THR A 775 -3.76 -0.41 -14.01
N GLN A 776 -2.62 -1.06 -13.77
CA GLN A 776 -2.01 -1.17 -12.44
C GLN A 776 -1.26 0.13 -12.07
N ASN A 777 -0.75 0.20 -10.84
CA ASN A 777 0.08 1.33 -10.42
C ASN A 777 1.47 1.19 -11.08
N ASP A 778 1.75 2.09 -12.02
CA ASP A 778 3.00 2.19 -12.78
C ASP A 778 4.25 2.09 -11.88
N ASN A 779 4.24 2.79 -10.74
CA ASN A 779 5.31 2.76 -9.72
C ASN A 779 5.69 1.36 -9.18
N LEU A 780 4.84 0.33 -9.33
CA LEU A 780 5.12 -1.04 -8.91
C LEU A 780 5.41 -1.98 -10.09
N VAL A 781 4.60 -1.89 -11.16
CA VAL A 781 4.62 -2.90 -12.23
C VAL A 781 5.69 -2.62 -13.29
N VAL A 782 5.86 -1.35 -13.68
CA VAL A 782 6.76 -0.97 -14.79
C VAL A 782 8.25 -1.20 -14.45
N PRO A 783 8.74 -0.88 -13.22
CA PRO A 783 10.10 -1.23 -12.77
C PRO A 783 10.42 -2.72 -12.87
N LEU A 784 9.60 -3.58 -12.24
CA LEU A 784 9.80 -5.02 -12.20
C LEU A 784 9.72 -5.66 -13.59
N PHE A 785 8.82 -5.16 -14.44
CA PHE A 785 8.70 -5.61 -15.82
C PHE A 785 9.94 -5.27 -16.65
N MET A 786 10.47 -4.04 -16.55
CA MET A 786 11.71 -3.67 -17.23
C MET A 786 12.90 -4.49 -16.72
N PHE A 787 13.04 -4.65 -15.40
CA PHE A 787 14.08 -5.48 -14.80
C PHE A 787 14.07 -6.91 -15.37
N ALA A 788 12.90 -7.57 -15.36
CA ALA A 788 12.77 -8.94 -15.87
C ALA A 788 13.07 -9.05 -17.37
N LEU A 789 12.73 -8.04 -18.19
CA LEU A 789 13.08 -8.04 -19.61
C LEU A 789 14.58 -7.78 -19.87
N ILE A 790 15.26 -6.99 -19.04
CA ILE A 790 16.74 -6.82 -19.14
C ILE A 790 17.44 -8.14 -18.83
N GLU A 791 17.04 -8.82 -17.74
CA GLU A 791 17.57 -10.13 -17.32
C GLU A 791 17.19 -11.29 -18.27
N LEU A 792 16.34 -11.04 -19.28
CA LEU A 792 16.07 -11.97 -20.39
C LEU A 792 16.82 -11.59 -21.67
N ALA A 793 17.18 -10.32 -21.85
CA ALA A 793 17.93 -9.82 -23.00
C ALA A 793 19.43 -10.14 -22.93
N TYR A 794 19.98 -10.21 -21.71
CA TYR A 794 21.37 -10.55 -21.40
C TYR A 794 21.45 -11.85 -20.57
#